data_AF-A0A7L4QIT3-F1
#
_entry.id   AF-A0A7L4QIT3-F1
#
_cell.length_a   1.000
_cell.length_b   1.000
_cell.length_c   1.000
_cell.angle_alpha   90.00
_cell.angle_beta   90.00
_cell.angle_gamma   90.00
#
_symmetry.space_group_name_H-M   'P 1'
#
loop_
_entity.id
_entity.type
_entity.pdbx_description
1 polymer ?
#
loop_
_entity_poly.entity_id
_entity_poly.type
_entity_poly.pdbx_seq_one_letter_code
_entity_poly.pdbx_strand_id
1 'polypeptide(L)'
;AIIIADEIIAEKYSKKNSKEKLAEQAVRTGLAILTEGIVSAPLEGISDVKIKTNFDGTDYLALYFAGPIRSAGGTAAALSVLLGDYIRKRLGLSKYKATEEEIQRFIEEIELYERGKTNLQYRPSNKEVIVALSNIPIEITGESTEEIEVSGYRNLERIETNKVRGGALLALAEGVIQKSKKIEKVLKVFELEGWDFLKDMKKEEKKQSDDNNEKIKANWKYLSDLLAGRPVIAHPSSKGGFRIRYGRSRNTGFAAWGYHPAAMTIVNGFIAVGTQLKTERPGKATVSMPVDSILPPFVKFKDQSCDWLYSYENIKPEDVEEVIFLGDVLIAYGDFVENNHLLLPSGYVEEWWELDFEKALNEKGDNLTNFKDILEGNRIPEVEEAIEISKKYDIPLHPKYNLFWSYISTEDLDYLINYNGFTINDNTILFNLEGGSRIKGIIENLCIPHHVSSGTVKIDSYILKLILSGKQTLGDTVLESVSNLLGIPVRDAIPTTVGCRMGRPEKAKERKMSPPVHVLFPIGMSGGSTRSIIKASQKNYIEIESVNKRCPKCNTKTHLTKCPECESMTKMYMSCSHQTCSYEGSNVISEKCPECGSSLRVYSKKKINLKDDLSLALLNLGYELPKEVKGVQGMSSEYKIPEPIEKGILRASNDIFVFKDGTCRYDATDAPLTHFIPKEANVSIEKLKALGYLKDYQGNELTDENQILELNVQDIIIPKDAITYLYRVSKFIDGELEKVYGLKSYYNLEKEEDIIGQLVVGLAPHTSAGTIGRIVGFTDTKVVYAHPYFHAAKRRNCDGDEDAIMLLMDALLNFSKYYLPQKRGGQMDAPLVLTTRIDPREVDKEVHNMDICSKYSLEFYESSLKYLHPKEIKIERVENRLGTDGVYSGLKFTHNTSDVS
;
A
#
# COMPACT_ATOMS: atom_id res chain seq x y z
N ALA A 1 -1.13 -9.58 24.70
CA ALA A 1 0.33 -9.83 24.70
C ALA A 1 0.87 -10.10 26.11
N ILE A 2 0.86 -9.11 27.03
CA ILE A 2 1.42 -9.26 28.39
C ILE A 2 0.82 -10.44 29.17
N ILE A 3 -0.51 -10.56 29.20
CA ILE A 3 -1.17 -11.68 29.90
C ILE A 3 -0.69 -13.04 29.35
N ILE A 4 -0.62 -13.19 28.03
CA ILE A 4 -0.13 -14.42 27.40
C ILE A 4 1.35 -14.67 27.72
N ALA A 5 2.18 -13.63 27.77
CA ALA A 5 3.58 -13.75 28.19
C ALA A 5 3.70 -14.26 29.64
N ASP A 6 2.87 -13.76 30.56
CA ASP A 6 2.81 -14.25 31.95
C ASP A 6 2.44 -15.73 32.02
N GLU A 7 1.47 -16.16 31.21
CA GLU A 7 1.05 -17.55 31.17
C GLU A 7 2.11 -18.49 30.59
N ILE A 8 2.86 -18.03 29.58
CA ILE A 8 4.00 -18.76 29.03
C ILE A 8 5.09 -18.90 30.08
N ILE A 9 5.45 -17.80 30.77
CA ILE A 9 6.47 -17.81 31.83
C ILE A 9 6.03 -18.68 33.01
N ALA A 10 4.73 -18.74 33.31
CA ALA A 10 4.15 -19.64 34.30
C ALA A 10 4.03 -21.10 33.83
N GLU A 11 4.60 -21.44 32.68
CA GLU A 11 4.62 -22.80 32.10
C GLU A 11 3.21 -23.40 31.87
N LYS A 12 2.17 -22.57 31.68
CA LYS A 12 0.81 -23.08 31.42
C LYS A 12 0.71 -23.92 30.14
N TYR A 13 1.53 -23.59 29.13
CA TYR A 13 1.46 -24.18 27.78
C TYR A 13 2.57 -25.18 27.47
N SER A 14 3.58 -25.32 28.33
CA SER A 14 4.73 -26.22 28.09
C SER A 14 5.38 -26.61 29.41
N LYS A 15 5.76 -27.88 29.57
CA LYS A 15 6.48 -28.36 30.76
C LYS A 15 7.98 -28.51 30.46
N LYS A 16 8.85 -27.96 31.32
CA LYS A 16 10.33 -28.13 31.30
C LYS A 16 11.09 -27.38 30.19
N ASN A 17 10.85 -26.09 30.01
CA ASN A 17 11.68 -25.24 29.15
C ASN A 17 12.76 -24.50 29.96
N SER A 18 13.93 -24.26 29.37
CA SER A 18 14.92 -23.35 29.97
C SER A 18 14.37 -21.93 30.05
N LYS A 19 14.89 -21.09 30.96
CA LYS A 19 14.51 -19.68 31.05
C LYS A 19 14.63 -18.96 29.69
N GLU A 20 15.66 -19.28 28.91
CA GLU A 20 15.85 -18.76 27.56
C GLU A 20 14.71 -19.16 26.60
N LYS A 21 14.32 -20.45 26.58
CA LYS A 21 13.20 -20.91 25.73
C LYS A 21 11.87 -20.29 26.12
N LEU A 22 11.63 -20.11 27.43
CA LEU A 22 10.45 -19.40 27.92
C LEU A 22 10.46 -17.94 27.48
N ALA A 23 11.61 -17.26 27.60
CA ALA A 23 11.77 -15.89 27.13
C ALA A 23 11.52 -15.79 25.62
N GLU A 24 12.12 -16.67 24.83
CA GLU A 24 11.95 -16.71 23.38
C GLU A 24 10.47 -16.90 23.00
N GLN A 25 9.80 -17.91 23.56
CA GLN A 25 8.40 -18.18 23.27
C GLN A 25 7.50 -16.99 23.66
N ALA A 26 7.74 -16.37 24.82
CA ALA A 26 6.98 -15.23 25.30
C ALA A 26 7.19 -13.98 24.41
N VAL A 27 8.43 -13.70 24.01
CA VAL A 27 8.76 -12.59 23.10
C VAL A 27 8.12 -12.80 21.73
N ARG A 28 8.30 -13.97 21.11
CA ARG A 28 7.75 -14.27 19.78
C ARG A 28 6.23 -14.25 19.77
N THR A 29 5.59 -14.89 20.75
CA THR A 29 4.12 -14.91 20.87
C THR A 29 3.57 -13.51 21.14
N GLY A 30 4.21 -12.75 22.04
CA GLY A 30 3.80 -11.38 22.32
C GLY A 30 3.95 -10.47 21.11
N LEU A 31 5.06 -10.57 20.35
CA LEU A 31 5.26 -9.83 19.11
C LEU A 31 4.23 -10.24 18.04
N ALA A 32 3.92 -11.53 17.91
CA ALA A 32 2.87 -12.00 17.00
C ALA A 32 1.51 -11.37 17.34
N ILE A 33 1.12 -11.33 18.62
CA ILE A 33 -0.13 -10.66 19.05
C ILE A 33 -0.09 -9.16 18.76
N LEU A 34 1.03 -8.49 19.01
CA LEU A 34 1.20 -7.05 18.74
C LEU A 34 1.18 -6.70 17.25
N THR A 35 1.38 -7.69 16.39
CA THR A 35 1.40 -7.55 14.93
C THR A 35 0.29 -8.37 14.25
N GLU A 36 -0.73 -8.77 15.02
CA GLU A 36 -1.90 -9.55 14.56
C GLU A 36 -1.54 -10.84 13.80
N GLY A 37 -0.30 -11.34 13.93
CA GLY A 37 0.19 -12.53 13.25
C GLY A 37 0.34 -12.40 11.72
N ILE A 38 0.25 -11.19 11.15
CA ILE A 38 0.26 -10.98 9.69
C ILE A 38 1.68 -10.91 9.11
N VAL A 39 2.59 -10.22 9.81
CA VAL A 39 3.98 -10.02 9.37
C VAL A 39 4.88 -11.19 9.77
N SER A 40 5.97 -11.40 9.03
CA SER A 40 6.95 -12.46 9.30
C SER A 40 7.88 -12.17 10.50
N ALA A 41 7.87 -10.95 11.03
CA ALA A 41 8.81 -10.50 12.05
C ALA A 41 8.87 -11.33 13.35
N PRO A 42 7.76 -11.89 13.89
CA PRO A 42 7.83 -12.83 15.01
C PRO A 42 8.66 -14.10 14.73
N LEU A 43 8.76 -14.50 13.46
CA LEU A 43 9.52 -15.67 13.00
C LEU A 43 10.94 -15.28 12.61
N GLU A 44 11.08 -14.22 11.80
CA GLU A 44 12.36 -13.89 11.15
C GLU A 44 13.03 -12.62 11.65
N GLY A 45 12.27 -11.69 12.22
CA GLY A 45 12.77 -10.39 12.70
C GLY A 45 13.50 -10.48 14.04
N ILE A 46 13.17 -11.49 14.86
CA ILE A 46 13.91 -11.87 16.05
C ILE A 46 14.65 -13.18 15.76
N SER A 47 15.97 -13.10 15.66
CA SER A 47 16.81 -14.24 15.33
C SER A 47 17.00 -15.20 16.49
N ASP A 48 17.20 -14.67 17.69
CA ASP A 48 17.45 -15.43 18.92
C ASP A 48 17.13 -14.59 20.16
N VAL A 49 16.96 -15.26 21.30
CA VAL A 49 16.77 -14.65 22.62
C VAL A 49 17.70 -15.36 23.60
N LYS A 50 18.66 -14.62 24.17
CA LYS A 50 19.69 -15.17 25.06
C LYS A 50 19.68 -14.54 26.44
N ILE A 51 20.14 -15.30 27.42
CA ILE A 51 20.51 -14.78 28.73
C ILE A 51 22.04 -14.68 28.77
N LYS A 52 22.55 -13.47 28.99
CA LYS A 52 23.99 -13.15 29.01
C LYS A 52 24.34 -12.51 30.36
N THR A 53 25.63 -12.42 30.66
CA THR A 53 26.12 -11.94 31.96
C THR A 53 26.80 -10.58 31.81
N ASN A 54 26.52 -9.66 32.74
CA ASN A 54 27.17 -8.35 32.85
C ASN A 54 28.57 -8.48 33.47
N PHE A 55 29.36 -7.41 33.39
CA PHE A 55 30.69 -7.32 34.03
C PHE A 55 30.67 -7.50 35.56
N ASP A 56 29.51 -7.32 36.21
CA ASP A 56 29.33 -7.52 37.65
C ASP A 56 28.83 -8.93 38.02
N GLY A 57 28.77 -9.84 37.03
CA GLY A 57 28.28 -11.21 37.21
C GLY A 57 26.76 -11.37 37.20
N THR A 58 25.98 -10.31 36.97
CA THR A 58 24.51 -10.40 36.91
C THR A 58 24.01 -10.79 35.53
N ASP A 59 23.01 -11.68 35.46
CA ASP A 59 22.41 -12.09 34.19
C ASP A 59 21.34 -11.11 33.70
N TYR A 60 21.31 -10.85 32.39
CA TYR A 60 20.36 -9.97 31.69
C TYR A 60 19.86 -10.63 30.39
N LEU A 61 18.83 -10.03 29.78
CA LEU A 61 18.22 -10.53 28.54
C LEU A 61 18.79 -9.80 27.31
N ALA A 62 19.11 -10.56 26.26
CA ALA A 62 19.53 -10.05 24.96
C ALA A 62 18.56 -10.49 23.86
N LEU A 63 18.11 -9.54 23.04
CA LEU A 63 17.29 -9.79 21.86
C LEU A 63 18.13 -9.61 20.60
N TYR A 64 18.23 -10.66 19.80
CA TYR A 64 18.92 -10.62 18.52
C TYR A 64 17.90 -10.27 17.44
N PHE A 65 18.06 -9.10 16.82
CA PHE A 65 17.24 -8.62 15.72
C PHE A 65 17.91 -8.93 14.38
N ALA A 66 17.09 -9.21 13.36
CA ALA A 66 17.51 -9.40 11.99
C ALA A 66 16.82 -8.40 11.06
N GLY A 67 17.37 -8.21 9.85
CA GLY A 67 16.84 -7.26 8.84
C GLY A 67 15.33 -7.33 8.59
N PRO A 68 14.69 -8.52 8.56
CA PRO A 68 13.23 -8.63 8.42
C PRO A 68 12.42 -7.89 9.49
N ILE A 69 12.98 -7.46 10.62
CA ILE A 69 12.26 -6.64 11.61
C ILE A 69 11.70 -5.35 11.00
N ARG A 70 12.31 -4.84 9.92
CA ARG A 70 11.84 -3.63 9.22
C ARG A 70 10.40 -3.75 8.74
N SER A 71 9.98 -4.95 8.33
CA SER A 71 8.62 -5.19 7.80
C SER A 71 7.53 -5.11 8.88
N ALA A 72 7.88 -5.31 10.14
CA ALA A 72 6.97 -5.11 11.27
C ALA A 72 6.66 -3.62 11.52
N GLY A 73 7.53 -2.75 11.01
CA GLY A 73 7.57 -1.33 11.32
C GLY A 73 8.18 -1.02 12.69
N GLY A 74 8.65 0.23 12.84
CA GLY A 74 9.31 0.68 14.07
C GLY A 74 8.47 0.54 15.33
N THR A 75 7.14 0.63 15.25
CA THR A 75 6.27 0.44 16.44
C THR A 75 6.42 -0.96 17.02
N ALA A 76 6.34 -2.00 16.17
CA ALA A 76 6.43 -3.37 16.62
C ALA A 76 7.83 -3.69 17.15
N ALA A 77 8.87 -3.18 16.48
CA ALA A 77 10.25 -3.27 16.97
C ALA A 77 10.40 -2.64 18.37
N ALA A 78 9.89 -1.43 18.57
CA ALA A 78 9.93 -0.75 19.86
C ALA A 78 9.19 -1.53 20.97
N LEU A 79 8.00 -2.04 20.67
CA LEU A 79 7.20 -2.81 21.63
C LEU A 79 7.82 -4.18 21.93
N SER A 80 8.60 -4.76 21.01
CA SER A 80 9.35 -5.99 21.28
C SER A 80 10.45 -5.77 22.33
N VAL A 81 11.12 -4.61 22.30
CA VAL A 81 12.12 -4.21 23.31
C VAL A 81 11.43 -4.01 24.67
N LEU A 82 10.29 -3.31 24.69
CA LEU A 82 9.51 -3.12 25.91
C LEU A 82 9.02 -4.45 26.51
N LEU A 83 8.54 -5.36 25.66
CA LEU A 83 8.13 -6.70 26.06
C LEU A 83 9.31 -7.51 26.60
N GLY A 84 10.50 -7.37 26.01
CA GLY A 84 11.73 -7.97 26.55
C GLY A 84 12.06 -7.49 27.97
N ASP A 85 11.94 -6.18 28.25
CA ASP A 85 12.10 -5.65 29.62
C ASP A 85 11.04 -6.20 30.59
N TYR A 86 9.81 -6.37 30.13
CA TYR A 86 8.77 -6.98 30.95
C TYR A 86 9.11 -8.44 31.29
N ILE A 87 9.47 -9.24 30.28
CA ILE A 87 9.80 -10.67 30.42
C ILE A 87 11.02 -10.88 31.32
N ARG A 88 12.08 -10.07 31.15
CA ARG A 88 13.30 -10.21 31.96
C ARG A 88 13.02 -9.93 33.44
N LYS A 89 12.16 -8.95 33.77
CA LYS A 89 11.71 -8.70 35.16
C LYS A 89 11.01 -9.94 35.73
N ARG A 90 10.09 -10.55 34.98
CA ARG A 90 9.34 -11.75 35.42
C ARG A 90 10.21 -12.99 35.57
N LEU A 91 11.32 -13.10 34.83
CA LEU A 91 12.29 -14.19 34.95
C LEU A 91 13.35 -13.95 36.05
N GLY A 92 13.30 -12.80 36.73
CA GLY A 92 14.25 -12.41 37.78
C GLY A 92 15.62 -11.99 37.25
N LEU A 93 15.70 -11.47 36.03
CA LEU A 93 16.94 -11.02 35.39
C LEU A 93 17.25 -9.54 35.70
N SER A 94 18.53 -9.24 35.84
CA SER A 94 19.08 -7.90 36.04
C SER A 94 18.92 -7.02 34.80
N LYS A 95 19.22 -5.72 34.95
CA LYS A 95 19.29 -4.80 33.81
C LYS A 95 20.58 -5.02 33.02
N TYR A 96 20.51 -4.90 31.71
CA TYR A 96 21.68 -4.75 30.86
C TYR A 96 22.46 -3.49 31.25
N LYS A 97 23.79 -3.60 31.32
CA LYS A 97 24.71 -2.49 31.58
C LYS A 97 25.66 -2.34 30.39
N ALA A 98 25.33 -1.42 29.48
CA ALA A 98 26.13 -1.13 28.30
C ALA A 98 27.50 -0.52 28.68
N THR A 99 28.57 -0.96 28.03
CA THR A 99 29.88 -0.31 28.12
C THR A 99 29.97 0.86 27.14
N GLU A 100 30.92 1.76 27.38
CA GLU A 100 31.16 2.88 26.46
C GLU A 100 31.55 2.39 25.06
N GLU A 101 32.37 1.34 24.97
CA GLU A 101 32.77 0.73 23.69
C GLU A 101 31.57 0.17 22.91
N GLU A 102 30.60 -0.45 23.60
CA GLU A 102 29.38 -0.96 22.96
C GLU A 102 28.50 0.18 22.44
N ILE A 103 28.44 1.31 23.15
CA ILE A 103 27.67 2.49 22.71
C ILE A 103 28.35 3.13 21.50
N GLN A 104 29.66 3.32 21.54
CA GLN A 104 30.40 3.89 20.41
C GLN A 104 30.38 2.98 19.19
N ARG A 105 30.38 1.65 19.39
CA ARG A 105 30.14 0.67 18.33
C ARG A 105 28.81 0.91 17.60
N PHE A 106 27.73 1.21 18.32
CA PHE A 106 26.45 1.55 17.69
C PHE A 106 26.48 2.85 16.89
N ILE A 107 27.18 3.87 17.37
CA ILE A 107 27.35 5.14 16.65
C ILE A 107 28.10 4.91 15.33
N GLU A 108 29.21 4.17 15.37
CA GLU A 108 29.95 3.79 14.16
C GLU A 108 29.09 2.98 13.17
N GLU A 109 28.34 1.99 13.68
CA GLU A 109 27.46 1.17 12.84
C GLU A 109 26.35 1.98 12.15
N ILE A 110 25.77 2.99 12.81
CA ILE A 110 24.76 3.88 12.21
C ILE A 110 25.35 4.65 11.03
N GLU A 111 26.55 5.22 11.17
CA GLU A 111 27.22 5.93 10.09
C GLU A 111 27.55 5.01 8.91
N LEU A 112 28.00 3.79 9.18
CA LEU A 112 28.32 2.80 8.15
C LEU A 112 27.07 2.28 7.45
N TYR A 113 25.97 2.10 8.18
CA TYR A 113 24.71 1.61 7.62
C TYR A 113 24.12 2.59 6.59
N GLU A 114 24.15 3.90 6.88
CA GLU A 114 23.68 4.91 5.92
C GLU A 114 24.59 5.03 4.69
N ARG A 115 25.90 4.76 4.83
CA ARG A 115 26.81 4.64 3.67
C ARG A 115 26.53 3.39 2.84
N GLY A 116 25.92 2.36 3.44
CA GLY A 116 25.73 1.01 2.88
C GLY A 116 24.58 0.83 1.89
N LYS A 117 24.04 1.91 1.30
CA LYS A 117 22.87 1.94 0.38
C LYS A 117 21.49 1.81 1.04
N THR A 118 21.40 1.70 2.37
CA THR A 118 20.13 1.65 3.10
C THR A 118 20.02 2.82 4.07
N ASN A 119 19.05 3.70 3.83
CA ASN A 119 18.81 4.85 4.72
C ASN A 119 17.86 4.48 5.85
N LEU A 120 18.15 4.99 7.06
CA LEU A 120 17.22 4.98 8.18
C LEU A 120 16.09 5.99 7.92
N GLN A 121 14.87 5.65 8.33
CA GLN A 121 13.75 6.61 8.30
C GLN A 121 13.94 7.77 9.30
N TYR A 122 14.70 7.51 10.36
CA TYR A 122 15.08 8.49 11.36
C TYR A 122 16.55 8.26 11.72
N ARG A 123 17.37 9.30 11.52
CA ARG A 123 18.77 9.29 11.90
C ARG A 123 18.92 9.90 13.29
N PRO A 124 19.16 9.09 14.34
CA PRO A 124 19.35 9.63 15.68
C PRO A 124 20.68 10.37 15.80
N SER A 125 20.73 11.38 16.64
CA SER A 125 21.98 12.03 17.04
C SER A 125 22.79 11.11 17.95
N ASN A 126 24.12 11.31 18.00
CA ASN A 126 24.99 10.54 18.90
C ASN A 126 24.53 10.64 20.36
N LYS A 127 24.00 11.80 20.77
CA LYS A 127 23.46 12.02 22.11
C LYS A 127 22.21 11.18 22.36
N GLU A 128 21.31 11.08 21.39
CA GLU A 128 20.12 10.21 21.49
C GLU A 128 20.52 8.74 21.61
N VAL A 129 21.52 8.30 20.84
CA VAL A 129 22.06 6.93 20.90
C VAL A 129 22.64 6.62 22.28
N ILE A 130 23.47 7.53 22.82
CA ILE A 130 24.07 7.39 24.16
C ILE A 130 22.98 7.32 25.23
N VAL A 131 22.00 8.24 25.22
CA VAL A 131 20.91 8.25 26.19
C VAL A 131 20.09 6.97 26.10
N ALA A 132 19.77 6.50 24.89
CA ALA A 132 19.01 5.28 24.68
C ALA A 132 19.75 4.06 25.23
N LEU A 133 20.95 3.77 24.74
CA LEU A 133 21.69 2.56 25.08
C LEU A 133 22.15 2.52 26.54
N SER A 134 22.36 3.69 27.19
CA SER A 134 22.69 3.74 28.62
C SER A 134 21.52 3.38 29.53
N ASN A 135 20.28 3.45 29.04
CA ASN A 135 19.07 3.29 29.87
C ASN A 135 18.18 2.11 29.46
N ILE A 136 18.28 1.60 28.23
CA ILE A 136 17.52 0.42 27.80
C ILE A 136 17.97 -0.80 28.63
N PRO A 137 17.05 -1.46 29.36
CA PRO A 137 17.40 -2.48 30.36
C PRO A 137 17.66 -3.88 29.79
N ILE A 138 17.61 -4.04 28.47
CA ILE A 138 17.95 -5.27 27.75
C ILE A 138 18.96 -4.96 26.65
N GLU A 139 19.72 -5.94 26.22
CA GLU A 139 20.63 -5.75 25.08
C GLU A 139 19.85 -5.84 23.78
N ILE A 140 19.89 -4.76 22.97
CA ILE A 140 19.50 -4.78 21.57
C ILE A 140 20.75 -5.21 20.79
N THR A 141 20.72 -6.39 20.18
CA THR A 141 21.84 -6.91 19.37
C THR A 141 21.29 -7.64 18.15
N GLY A 142 22.12 -8.38 17.40
CA GLY A 142 21.68 -9.06 16.19
C GLY A 142 22.80 -9.71 15.39
N GLU A 143 22.39 -10.54 14.43
CA GLU A 143 23.28 -11.04 13.39
C GLU A 143 23.73 -9.88 12.46
N SER A 144 24.89 -10.02 11.83
CA SER A 144 25.33 -9.07 10.80
C SER A 144 24.39 -9.10 9.59
N THR A 145 23.91 -7.94 9.15
CA THR A 145 23.05 -7.83 7.96
C THR A 145 23.76 -7.26 6.76
N GLU A 146 24.84 -6.50 6.98
CA GLU A 146 25.68 -5.94 5.93
C GLU A 146 27.05 -6.62 5.92
N GLU A 147 27.70 -6.63 4.76
CA GLU A 147 29.08 -7.12 4.62
C GLU A 147 30.13 -6.08 5.07
N ILE A 148 29.71 -4.90 5.50
CA ILE A 148 30.57 -3.79 5.92
C ILE A 148 31.11 -4.08 7.33
N GLU A 149 32.44 -4.02 7.48
CA GLU A 149 33.11 -4.18 8.78
C GLU A 149 33.28 -2.85 9.51
N VAL A 150 33.26 -2.91 10.84
CA VAL A 150 33.63 -1.78 11.71
C VAL A 150 35.15 -1.68 11.86
N SER A 151 35.62 -0.46 12.08
CA SER A 151 37.03 -0.07 12.16
C SER A 151 37.53 0.12 13.59
N GLY A 152 36.76 0.79 14.45
CA GLY A 152 37.21 1.17 15.79
C GLY A 152 36.91 0.11 16.85
N TYR A 153 35.66 -0.36 16.93
CA TYR A 153 35.16 -1.14 18.06
C TYR A 153 34.98 -2.63 17.71
N ARG A 154 36.10 -3.32 17.45
CA ARG A 154 36.15 -4.73 17.03
C ARG A 154 36.31 -5.68 18.21
N ASN A 155 35.83 -6.93 18.04
CA ASN A 155 36.01 -8.06 18.97
C ASN A 155 35.53 -7.78 20.40
N LEU A 156 34.43 -7.03 20.55
CA LEU A 156 33.81 -6.81 21.86
C LEU A 156 33.27 -8.14 22.40
N GLU A 157 33.53 -8.44 23.67
CA GLU A 157 33.24 -9.74 24.30
C GLU A 157 31.78 -10.20 24.09
N ARG A 158 30.84 -9.25 24.13
CA ARG A 158 29.40 -9.51 24.02
C ARG A 158 28.86 -9.36 22.59
N ILE A 159 29.68 -9.02 21.59
CA ILE A 159 29.24 -8.85 20.20
C ILE A 159 30.01 -9.81 19.31
N GLU A 160 29.33 -10.82 18.79
CA GLU A 160 29.93 -11.97 18.10
C GLU A 160 30.38 -11.68 16.66
N THR A 161 30.19 -10.43 16.19
CA THR A 161 30.52 -10.00 14.83
C THR A 161 31.20 -8.64 14.78
N ASN A 162 32.07 -8.46 13.79
CA ASN A 162 32.69 -7.17 13.46
C ASN A 162 32.00 -6.47 12.29
N LYS A 163 30.85 -6.97 11.84
CA LYS A 163 30.06 -6.37 10.76
C LYS A 163 28.86 -5.60 11.31
N VAL A 164 28.29 -4.74 10.47
CA VAL A 164 27.12 -3.92 10.81
C VAL A 164 25.86 -4.80 11.04
N ARG A 165 25.16 -4.54 12.15
CA ARG A 165 23.98 -5.28 12.61
C ARG A 165 22.71 -4.47 12.35
N GLY A 166 22.31 -4.35 11.08
CA GLY A 166 21.19 -3.50 10.66
C GLY A 166 19.87 -3.78 11.39
N GLY A 167 19.57 -5.03 11.74
CA GLY A 167 18.39 -5.37 12.56
C GLY A 167 18.38 -4.66 13.93
N ALA A 168 19.53 -4.64 14.60
CA ALA A 168 19.71 -3.94 15.88
C ALA A 168 19.58 -2.42 15.72
N LEU A 169 20.16 -1.87 14.65
CA LEU A 169 20.06 -0.44 14.33
C LEU A 169 18.63 -0.01 14.06
N LEU A 170 17.86 -0.81 13.32
CA LEU A 170 16.45 -0.55 13.04
C LEU A 170 15.61 -0.56 14.32
N ALA A 171 15.82 -1.55 15.20
CA ALA A 171 15.11 -1.63 16.48
C ALA A 171 15.43 -0.44 17.40
N LEU A 172 16.67 0.05 17.39
CA LEU A 172 17.08 1.23 18.16
C LEU A 172 16.55 2.54 17.55
N ALA A 173 16.93 2.83 16.30
CA ALA A 173 16.71 4.12 15.65
C ALA A 173 15.26 4.31 15.20
N GLU A 174 14.75 3.42 14.33
CA GLU A 174 13.37 3.47 13.81
C GLU A 174 12.35 2.94 14.83
N GLY A 175 12.80 2.14 15.80
CA GLY A 175 12.00 1.62 16.89
C GLY A 175 11.98 2.54 18.10
N VAL A 176 12.87 2.28 19.07
CA VAL A 176 12.81 2.90 20.40
C VAL A 176 12.88 4.44 20.34
N ILE A 177 13.82 4.99 19.56
CA ILE A 177 14.05 6.44 19.50
C ILE A 177 12.92 7.11 18.71
N GLN A 178 12.71 6.73 17.44
CA GLN A 178 11.68 7.34 16.58
C GLN A 178 10.26 7.17 17.15
N LYS A 179 9.95 6.05 17.83
CA LYS A 179 8.60 5.75 18.36
C LYS A 179 8.47 5.97 19.87
N SER A 180 9.38 6.73 20.48
CA SER A 180 9.36 7.06 21.92
C SER A 180 7.99 7.54 22.44
N LYS A 181 7.29 8.41 21.70
CA LYS A 181 5.92 8.88 22.05
C LYS A 181 4.89 7.75 22.13
N LYS A 182 5.01 6.72 21.29
CA LYS A 182 4.08 5.58 21.26
C LYS A 182 4.39 4.61 22.40
N ILE A 183 5.67 4.42 22.72
CA ILE A 183 6.10 3.65 23.91
C ILE A 183 5.56 4.30 25.18
N GLU A 184 5.64 5.62 25.32
CA GLU A 184 5.12 6.33 26.51
C GLU A 184 3.62 6.10 26.73
N LYS A 185 2.81 6.07 25.66
CA LYS A 185 1.39 5.73 25.76
C LYS A 185 1.18 4.32 26.32
N VAL A 186 1.98 3.37 25.87
CA VAL A 186 1.91 1.97 26.34
C VAL A 186 2.39 1.85 27.80
N LEU A 187 3.48 2.53 28.18
CA LEU A 187 3.98 2.55 29.56
C LEU A 187 2.90 3.03 30.55
N LYS A 188 2.13 4.06 30.18
CA LYS A 188 1.02 4.60 31.00
C LYS A 188 -0.13 3.61 31.16
N VAL A 189 -0.49 2.89 30.09
CA VAL A 189 -1.61 1.94 30.10
C VAL A 189 -1.30 0.69 30.93
N PHE A 190 -0.05 0.24 30.92
CA PHE A 190 0.36 -0.98 31.62
C PHE A 190 1.17 -0.72 32.90
N GLU A 191 1.23 0.55 33.34
CA GLU A 191 1.93 0.99 34.56
C GLU A 191 3.37 0.45 34.66
N LEU A 192 4.08 0.44 33.53
CA LEU A 192 5.44 -0.10 33.44
C LEU A 192 6.47 0.98 33.82
N GLU A 193 7.27 0.72 34.85
CA GLU A 193 8.31 1.63 35.34
C GLU A 193 9.69 1.40 34.68
N GLY A 194 10.55 2.43 34.75
CA GLY A 194 11.97 2.34 34.38
C GLY A 194 12.36 2.92 33.02
N TRP A 195 11.47 3.68 32.39
CA TRP A 195 11.64 4.26 31.04
C TRP A 195 11.53 5.79 31.01
N ASP A 196 11.73 6.47 32.14
CA ASP A 196 11.60 7.93 32.24
C ASP A 196 12.57 8.72 31.35
N PHE A 197 13.70 8.11 30.97
CA PHE A 197 14.71 8.69 30.08
C PHE A 197 14.16 9.07 28.69
N LEU A 198 13.03 8.46 28.25
CA LEU A 198 12.36 8.85 27.01
C LEU A 198 11.87 10.32 27.03
N LYS A 199 11.69 10.92 28.21
CA LYS A 199 11.35 12.34 28.35
C LYS A 199 12.51 13.25 27.94
N ASP A 200 13.75 12.82 28.16
CA ASP A 200 14.95 13.60 27.85
C ASP A 200 15.26 13.65 26.36
N MET A 201 14.76 12.69 25.58
CA MET A 201 14.81 12.69 24.12
C MET A 201 13.96 13.81 23.48
N LYS A 202 13.02 14.43 24.21
CA LYS A 202 12.07 15.42 23.67
C LYS A 202 12.62 16.85 23.54
N LYS A 203 13.71 17.20 24.23
CA LYS A 203 14.15 18.60 24.36
C LYS A 203 14.71 19.22 23.08
N GLU A 204 15.00 18.41 22.05
CA GLU A 204 15.58 18.90 20.79
C GLU A 204 14.54 19.08 19.64
N GLU A 205 13.33 18.49 19.73
CA GLU A 205 12.28 18.72 18.71
C GLU A 205 11.66 20.14 18.78
N LYS A 206 11.77 20.84 19.92
CA LYS A 206 11.24 22.21 20.10
C LYS A 206 12.34 23.25 19.90
N LYS A 207 12.74 23.50 18.65
CA LYS A 207 13.33 24.79 18.22
C LYS A 207 13.36 24.92 16.69
N GLN A 208 12.20 25.21 16.13
CA GLN A 208 12.05 26.11 14.98
C GLN A 208 10.80 26.96 15.26
N SER A 209 10.95 27.91 16.18
CA SER A 209 10.09 29.07 16.28
C SER A 209 10.61 30.09 15.27
N ASP A 210 9.93 30.25 14.14
CA ASP A 210 10.22 31.31 13.17
C ASP A 210 8.93 32.05 12.85
N ASP A 211 8.98 33.36 13.15
CA ASP A 211 8.11 34.43 12.68
C ASP A 211 7.74 34.26 11.20
N ASN A 212 6.45 34.08 10.91
CA ASN A 212 5.73 34.52 9.70
C ASN A 212 4.25 34.12 9.83
N ASN A 213 3.33 34.98 9.37
CA ASN A 213 1.87 34.88 9.52
C ASN A 213 1.18 33.67 8.83
N GLU A 214 1.92 32.71 8.27
CA GLU A 214 1.35 31.51 7.65
C GLU A 214 1.17 30.37 8.67
N LYS A 215 -0.10 29.98 8.93
CA LYS A 215 -0.41 28.89 9.87
C LYS A 215 0.14 27.52 9.43
N ILE A 216 0.31 27.27 8.13
CA ILE A 216 0.89 26.02 7.59
C ILE A 216 1.82 26.33 6.42
N LYS A 217 3.13 26.07 6.59
CA LYS A 217 4.16 26.31 5.56
C LYS A 217 4.12 25.27 4.42
N ALA A 218 4.58 25.67 3.23
CA ALA A 218 4.81 24.79 2.08
C ALA A 218 5.76 23.61 2.41
N ASN A 219 5.43 22.39 1.98
CA ASN A 219 6.23 21.20 2.29
C ASN A 219 6.99 20.69 1.05
N TRP A 220 8.30 20.90 1.01
CA TRP A 220 9.15 20.51 -0.12
C TRP A 220 9.66 19.07 -0.05
N LYS A 221 9.38 18.32 1.03
CA LYS A 221 9.96 16.97 1.23
C LYS A 221 9.57 15.98 0.14
N TYR A 222 8.37 16.08 -0.43
CA TYR A 222 7.96 15.16 -1.48
C TYR A 222 8.78 15.33 -2.76
N LEU A 223 9.53 16.43 -2.92
CA LEU A 223 10.44 16.67 -4.04
C LEU A 223 11.87 16.15 -3.78
N SER A 224 12.15 15.59 -2.60
CA SER A 224 13.42 14.90 -2.38
C SER A 224 13.53 13.67 -3.29
N ASP A 225 14.75 13.33 -3.71
CA ASP A 225 15.04 12.10 -4.47
C ASP A 225 14.28 12.02 -5.82
N LEU A 226 14.34 13.11 -6.60
CA LEU A 226 13.85 13.14 -7.97
C LEU A 226 14.67 12.18 -8.85
N LEU A 227 14.02 11.12 -9.33
CA LEU A 227 14.60 10.18 -10.29
C LEU A 227 14.23 10.63 -11.70
N ALA A 228 15.13 10.38 -12.67
CA ALA A 228 14.84 10.62 -14.08
C ALA A 228 13.56 9.86 -14.51
N GLY A 229 12.72 10.54 -15.30
CA GLY A 229 11.43 9.99 -15.77
C GLY A 229 10.27 10.08 -14.78
N ARG A 230 10.44 10.74 -13.62
CA ARG A 230 9.37 10.98 -12.63
C ARG A 230 9.07 12.48 -12.54
N PRO A 231 8.09 13.00 -13.31
CA PRO A 231 7.83 14.42 -13.36
C PRO A 231 7.25 14.97 -12.05
N VAL A 232 7.56 16.23 -11.79
CA VAL A 232 6.81 17.06 -10.83
C VAL A 232 5.55 17.52 -11.56
N ILE A 233 4.39 17.23 -10.98
CA ILE A 233 3.11 17.62 -11.58
C ILE A 233 2.70 19.00 -11.05
N ALA A 234 2.82 19.20 -9.74
CA ALA A 234 2.54 20.48 -9.09
C ALA A 234 3.57 20.77 -8.00
N HIS A 235 3.97 22.04 -7.90
CA HIS A 235 4.82 22.54 -6.82
C HIS A 235 4.02 22.74 -5.52
N PRO A 236 4.69 22.84 -4.36
CA PRO A 236 4.01 22.88 -3.07
C PRO A 236 3.19 24.17 -2.93
N SER A 237 1.90 24.05 -2.60
CA SER A 237 0.96 25.19 -2.47
C SER A 237 1.00 26.18 -3.64
N SER A 238 1.33 25.74 -4.87
CA SER A 238 1.48 26.64 -6.01
C SER A 238 0.13 27.04 -6.62
N LYS A 239 0.03 28.27 -7.13
CA LYS A 239 -1.07 28.71 -8.00
C LYS A 239 -1.18 27.77 -9.21
N GLY A 240 -2.39 27.38 -9.58
CA GLY A 240 -2.65 26.41 -10.66
C GLY A 240 -2.40 24.94 -10.28
N GLY A 241 -1.93 24.67 -9.05
CA GLY A 241 -1.85 23.33 -8.48
C GLY A 241 -3.23 22.68 -8.30
N PHE A 242 -3.27 21.44 -7.82
CA PHE A 242 -4.56 20.77 -7.57
C PHE A 242 -5.29 21.43 -6.42
N ARG A 243 -6.55 21.84 -6.62
CA ARG A 243 -7.40 22.36 -5.54
C ARG A 243 -7.85 21.21 -4.65
N ILE A 244 -7.72 21.36 -3.34
CA ILE A 244 -8.25 20.36 -2.40
C ILE A 244 -9.78 20.41 -2.42
N ARG A 245 -10.41 19.29 -2.77
CA ARG A 245 -11.83 19.03 -2.55
C ARG A 245 -11.95 17.90 -1.53
N TYR A 246 -12.60 18.17 -0.41
CA TYR A 246 -12.82 17.14 0.59
C TYR A 246 -13.92 16.21 0.14
N GLY A 247 -13.62 14.92 0.12
CA GLY A 247 -14.62 13.90 -0.15
C GLY A 247 -14.00 12.55 -0.41
N ARG A 248 -14.87 11.57 -0.62
CA ARG A 248 -14.49 10.19 -0.87
C ARG A 248 -15.40 9.64 -1.94
N SER A 249 -14.80 9.10 -3.00
CA SER A 249 -15.47 8.32 -4.01
C SER A 249 -15.46 6.85 -3.64
N ARG A 250 -16.29 6.05 -4.31
CA ARG A 250 -16.34 4.60 -4.12
C ARG A 250 -15.00 3.90 -4.34
N ASN A 251 -14.12 4.49 -5.16
CA ASN A 251 -12.76 4.04 -5.47
C ASN A 251 -11.65 4.86 -4.77
N THR A 252 -11.96 5.72 -3.79
CA THR A 252 -10.96 6.52 -3.06
C THR A 252 -11.08 6.38 -1.54
N GLY A 253 -10.19 7.08 -0.81
CA GLY A 253 -9.95 6.89 0.63
C GLY A 253 -8.93 5.79 0.88
N PHE A 254 -8.54 5.59 2.14
CA PHE A 254 -7.51 4.61 2.51
C PHE A 254 -6.18 4.83 1.75
N ALA A 255 -5.74 6.09 1.72
CA ALA A 255 -4.59 6.59 0.96
C ALA A 255 -4.73 6.62 -0.57
N ALA A 256 -5.93 6.47 -1.12
CA ALA A 256 -6.22 6.72 -2.52
C ALA A 256 -6.91 8.07 -2.74
N TRP A 257 -6.45 8.83 -3.74
CA TRP A 257 -6.97 10.16 -4.08
C TRP A 257 -7.64 10.15 -5.45
N GLY A 258 -8.71 10.94 -5.56
CA GLY A 258 -9.45 11.10 -6.80
C GLY A 258 -8.90 12.23 -7.65
N TYR A 259 -8.73 11.99 -8.94
CA TYR A 259 -8.33 12.97 -9.93
C TYR A 259 -9.30 12.94 -11.10
N HIS A 260 -9.56 14.10 -11.69
CA HIS A 260 -10.37 14.15 -12.91
C HIS A 260 -9.62 13.45 -14.05
N PRO A 261 -10.24 12.53 -14.82
CA PRO A 261 -9.56 11.82 -15.90
C PRO A 261 -8.94 12.73 -16.99
N ALA A 262 -9.53 13.89 -17.22
CA ALA A 262 -8.93 14.93 -18.06
C ALA A 262 -7.54 15.37 -17.55
N ALA A 263 -7.39 15.56 -16.23
CA ALA A 263 -6.10 15.91 -15.61
C ALA A 263 -5.07 14.80 -15.84
N MET A 264 -5.51 13.54 -15.67
CA MET A 264 -4.70 12.35 -15.92
C MET A 264 -4.18 12.29 -17.36
N THR A 265 -5.02 12.68 -18.32
CA THR A 265 -4.71 12.67 -19.75
C THR A 265 -3.74 13.79 -20.14
N ILE A 266 -4.02 15.05 -19.76
CA ILE A 266 -3.24 16.22 -20.22
C ILE A 266 -1.85 16.30 -19.61
N VAL A 267 -1.61 15.64 -18.47
CA VAL A 267 -0.26 15.49 -17.90
C VAL A 267 0.51 14.34 -18.55
N ASN A 268 0.33 14.14 -19.86
CA ASN A 268 0.95 13.11 -20.70
C ASN A 268 0.72 11.66 -20.19
N GLY A 269 -0.40 11.39 -19.52
CA GLY A 269 -0.68 10.07 -18.97
C GLY A 269 0.25 9.64 -17.83
N PHE A 270 1.03 10.56 -17.24
CA PHE A 270 1.88 10.25 -16.09
C PHE A 270 1.09 9.97 -14.81
N ILE A 271 -0.16 10.41 -14.75
CA ILE A 271 -1.12 9.97 -13.75
C ILE A 271 -2.05 8.99 -14.47
N ALA A 272 -1.98 7.72 -14.10
CA ALA A 272 -2.87 6.66 -14.59
C ALA A 272 -3.51 5.95 -13.40
N VAL A 273 -4.57 5.17 -13.63
CA VAL A 273 -5.23 4.39 -12.57
C VAL A 273 -4.21 3.45 -11.93
N GLY A 274 -3.90 3.67 -10.65
CA GLY A 274 -2.88 2.90 -9.93
C GLY A 274 -1.51 3.56 -9.86
N THR A 275 -1.27 4.69 -10.53
CA THR A 275 0.01 5.39 -10.39
C THR A 275 0.16 5.89 -8.95
N GLN A 276 1.28 5.53 -8.31
CA GLN A 276 1.68 6.10 -7.04
C GLN A 276 2.15 7.53 -7.26
N LEU A 277 1.55 8.49 -6.55
CA LEU A 277 2.01 9.87 -6.48
C LEU A 277 2.61 10.14 -5.12
N LYS A 278 3.72 10.90 -5.08
CA LYS A 278 4.26 11.45 -3.82
C LYS A 278 3.63 12.81 -3.61
N THR A 279 3.00 13.00 -2.46
CA THR A 279 2.12 14.13 -2.18
C THR A 279 2.74 15.06 -1.18
N GLU A 280 2.36 16.34 -1.27
CA GLU A 280 2.77 17.35 -0.31
C GLU A 280 2.12 17.15 1.06
N ARG A 281 0.80 16.88 1.06
CA ARG A 281 -0.09 16.74 2.24
C ARG A 281 -1.51 16.31 1.83
N PRO A 282 -2.31 15.65 2.68
CA PRO A 282 -1.88 14.88 3.84
C PRO A 282 -1.12 13.62 3.40
N GLY A 283 -0.16 13.18 4.21
CA GLY A 283 0.61 11.96 3.91
C GLY A 283 1.74 12.14 2.91
N LYS A 284 2.42 11.02 2.63
CA LYS A 284 3.65 10.98 1.82
C LYS A 284 3.41 10.47 0.40
N ALA A 285 2.37 9.66 0.23
CA ALA A 285 2.06 9.00 -1.02
C ALA A 285 0.56 8.72 -1.10
N THR A 286 0.09 8.58 -2.33
CA THR A 286 -1.27 8.16 -2.66
C THR A 286 -1.23 7.29 -3.90
N VAL A 287 -2.21 6.40 -4.06
CA VAL A 287 -2.57 5.89 -5.39
C VAL A 287 -3.57 6.83 -6.06
N SER A 288 -3.47 7.02 -7.37
CA SER A 288 -4.36 7.89 -8.15
C SER A 288 -5.51 7.11 -8.76
N MET A 289 -6.72 7.65 -8.63
CA MET A 289 -7.98 7.02 -9.05
C MET A 289 -8.83 8.02 -9.84
N PRO A 290 -9.61 7.57 -10.84
CA PRO A 290 -10.46 8.46 -11.63
C PRO A 290 -11.71 8.88 -10.84
N VAL A 291 -12.02 10.17 -10.86
CA VAL A 291 -13.29 10.73 -10.37
C VAL A 291 -13.68 11.88 -11.31
N ASP A 292 -14.69 11.66 -12.14
CA ASP A 292 -15.15 12.63 -13.14
C ASP A 292 -16.19 13.63 -12.62
N SER A 293 -16.70 13.44 -11.40
CA SER A 293 -17.66 14.36 -10.79
C SER A 293 -17.02 15.64 -10.21
N ILE A 294 -15.69 15.74 -10.18
CA ILE A 294 -14.97 16.91 -9.62
C ILE A 294 -14.56 17.89 -10.73
N LEU A 295 -14.08 19.08 -10.36
CA LEU A 295 -13.74 20.11 -11.33
C LEU A 295 -12.54 19.67 -12.22
N PRO A 296 -12.67 19.69 -13.56
CA PRO A 296 -11.59 19.31 -14.47
C PRO A 296 -10.48 20.39 -14.52
N PRO A 297 -9.36 20.13 -15.21
CA PRO A 297 -8.38 21.15 -15.54
C PRO A 297 -8.97 22.29 -16.37
N PHE A 298 -8.37 23.47 -16.22
CA PHE A 298 -8.57 24.63 -17.11
C PHE A 298 -7.29 24.85 -17.92
N VAL A 299 -7.42 24.84 -19.24
CA VAL A 299 -6.27 24.85 -20.16
C VAL A 299 -6.35 25.99 -21.15
N LYS A 300 -5.19 26.39 -21.67
CA LYS A 300 -5.01 27.25 -22.83
C LYS A 300 -4.59 26.40 -24.02
N PHE A 301 -5.30 26.54 -25.12
CA PHE A 301 -4.98 25.90 -26.40
C PHE A 301 -4.02 26.76 -27.22
N LYS A 302 -3.40 26.16 -28.24
CA LYS A 302 -2.47 26.84 -29.16
C LYS A 302 -3.07 28.02 -29.93
N ASP A 303 -4.38 28.06 -30.08
CA ASP A 303 -5.11 29.19 -30.69
C ASP A 303 -5.34 30.34 -29.70
N GLN A 304 -4.84 30.22 -28.45
CA GLN A 304 -5.01 31.13 -27.31
C GLN A 304 -6.40 31.10 -26.67
N SER A 305 -7.32 30.25 -27.13
CA SER A 305 -8.59 29.98 -26.45
C SER A 305 -8.34 29.23 -25.14
N CYS A 306 -9.22 29.40 -24.16
CA CYS A 306 -9.15 28.67 -22.89
C CYS A 306 -10.49 28.04 -22.53
N ASP A 307 -10.47 26.83 -21.99
CA ASP A 307 -11.68 26.13 -21.59
C ASP A 307 -11.43 25.12 -20.45
N TRP A 308 -12.52 24.75 -19.78
CA TRP A 308 -12.58 23.65 -18.82
C TRP A 308 -12.73 22.32 -19.55
N LEU A 309 -11.95 21.31 -19.17
CA LEU A 309 -11.95 20.02 -19.86
C LEU A 309 -13.03 19.05 -19.37
N TYR A 310 -14.30 19.47 -19.39
CA TYR A 310 -15.43 18.59 -19.08
C TYR A 310 -15.62 17.49 -20.14
N SER A 311 -15.20 17.71 -21.40
CA SER A 311 -15.28 16.74 -22.50
C SER A 311 -13.89 16.41 -23.04
N TYR A 312 -13.11 15.68 -22.25
CA TYR A 312 -11.68 15.44 -22.51
C TYR A 312 -11.39 14.31 -23.51
N GLU A 313 -12.35 13.43 -23.79
CA GLU A 313 -12.15 12.23 -24.62
C GLU A 313 -11.60 12.51 -26.03
N ASN A 314 -11.89 13.69 -26.59
CA ASN A 314 -11.47 14.08 -27.93
C ASN A 314 -10.27 15.04 -27.94
N ILE A 315 -9.75 15.42 -26.77
CA ILE A 315 -8.69 16.42 -26.65
C ILE A 315 -7.33 15.74 -26.73
N LYS A 316 -6.53 16.19 -27.69
CA LYS A 316 -5.14 15.77 -27.84
C LYS A 316 -4.26 16.62 -26.93
N PRO A 317 -3.42 16.03 -26.05
CA PRO A 317 -2.51 16.79 -25.21
C PRO A 317 -1.61 17.75 -26.01
N GLU A 318 -1.32 17.42 -27.27
CA GLU A 318 -0.52 18.25 -28.17
C GLU A 318 -1.21 19.57 -28.57
N ASP A 319 -2.52 19.69 -28.44
CA ASP A 319 -3.27 20.92 -28.76
C ASP A 319 -3.27 21.92 -27.58
N VAL A 320 -2.92 21.44 -26.39
CA VAL A 320 -2.79 22.25 -25.17
C VAL A 320 -1.42 22.95 -25.16
N GLU A 321 -1.44 24.27 -25.04
CA GLU A 321 -0.24 25.09 -24.87
C GLU A 321 0.17 25.21 -23.41
N GLU A 322 -0.80 25.36 -22.50
CA GLU A 322 -0.56 25.56 -21.08
C GLU A 322 -1.72 24.99 -20.24
N VAL A 323 -1.40 24.34 -19.12
CA VAL A 323 -2.38 23.98 -18.10
C VAL A 323 -2.36 25.07 -17.03
N ILE A 324 -3.35 25.96 -17.05
CA ILE A 324 -3.44 27.10 -16.13
C ILE A 324 -3.83 26.61 -14.73
N PHE A 325 -4.70 25.62 -14.66
CA PHE A 325 -5.13 25.00 -13.41
C PHE A 325 -5.34 23.50 -13.62
N LEU A 326 -4.80 22.68 -12.71
CA LEU A 326 -4.79 21.22 -12.81
C LEU A 326 -6.14 20.55 -12.47
N GLY A 327 -7.10 21.30 -11.93
CA GLY A 327 -8.38 20.74 -11.49
C GLY A 327 -8.39 20.40 -10.00
N ASP A 328 -9.47 19.74 -9.59
CA ASP A 328 -9.64 19.25 -8.24
C ASP A 328 -8.81 17.99 -7.98
N VAL A 329 -8.42 17.82 -6.72
CA VAL A 329 -8.03 16.52 -6.15
C VAL A 329 -8.96 16.19 -4.99
N LEU A 330 -9.59 15.02 -5.07
CA LEU A 330 -10.52 14.53 -4.06
C LEU A 330 -9.76 13.79 -2.95
N ILE A 331 -9.78 14.35 -1.75
CA ILE A 331 -9.05 13.83 -0.58
C ILE A 331 -10.02 13.50 0.55
N ALA A 332 -9.93 12.27 1.05
CA ALA A 332 -10.77 11.77 2.13
C ALA A 332 -10.43 12.46 3.46
N TYR A 333 -11.43 12.71 4.29
CA TYR A 333 -11.21 13.23 5.65
C TYR A 333 -10.38 12.25 6.48
N GLY A 334 -10.59 10.94 6.28
CA GLY A 334 -9.82 9.89 6.94
C GLY A 334 -8.30 10.01 6.76
N ASP A 335 -7.83 10.46 5.59
CA ASP A 335 -6.41 10.63 5.30
C ASP A 335 -5.78 11.75 6.15
N PHE A 336 -6.53 12.79 6.48
CA PHE A 336 -6.08 13.84 7.42
C PHE A 336 -6.02 13.32 8.86
N VAL A 337 -6.97 12.47 9.27
CA VAL A 337 -6.99 11.85 10.60
C VAL A 337 -5.79 10.93 10.79
N GLU A 338 -5.53 10.04 9.82
CA GLU A 338 -4.41 9.08 9.87
C GLU A 338 -3.08 9.82 9.94
N ASN A 339 -2.87 10.79 9.05
CA ASN A 339 -1.62 11.54 8.98
C ASN A 339 -1.50 12.63 10.05
N ASN A 340 -2.52 12.78 10.91
CA ASN A 340 -2.59 13.78 11.96
C ASN A 340 -2.26 15.19 11.46
N HIS A 341 -2.76 15.54 10.27
CA HIS A 341 -2.57 16.83 9.64
C HIS A 341 -3.76 17.75 9.98
N LEU A 342 -3.51 19.04 10.20
CA LEU A 342 -4.60 20.01 10.38
C LEU A 342 -5.47 20.08 9.12
N LEU A 343 -6.75 20.36 9.28
CA LEU A 343 -7.57 20.65 8.11
C LEU A 343 -7.06 21.92 7.43
N LEU A 344 -7.11 21.89 6.11
CA LEU A 344 -6.86 23.04 5.25
C LEU A 344 -8.19 23.67 4.85
N PRO A 345 -8.25 25.00 4.63
CA PRO A 345 -9.45 25.65 4.12
C PRO A 345 -9.98 24.94 2.87
N SER A 346 -11.22 24.48 2.93
CA SER A 346 -11.92 23.95 1.75
C SER A 346 -12.20 25.09 0.77
N GLY A 347 -12.07 24.81 -0.53
CA GLY A 347 -12.76 25.63 -1.53
C GLY A 347 -14.26 25.63 -1.29
N TYR A 348 -14.92 26.73 -1.65
CA TYR A 348 -16.37 26.78 -1.68
C TYR A 348 -16.87 25.97 -2.89
N VAL A 349 -17.47 24.82 -2.59
CA VAL A 349 -17.86 23.75 -3.54
C VAL A 349 -19.34 23.43 -3.41
N GLU A 350 -19.90 22.72 -4.38
CA GLU A 350 -21.34 22.46 -4.49
C GLU A 350 -21.91 21.81 -3.22
N GLU A 351 -21.20 20.84 -2.65
CA GLU A 351 -21.62 20.13 -1.43
C GLU A 351 -21.72 21.06 -0.22
N TRP A 352 -20.89 22.11 -0.16
CA TRP A 352 -20.98 23.11 0.88
C TRP A 352 -22.11 24.09 0.59
N TRP A 353 -22.25 24.54 -0.65
CA TRP A 353 -23.32 25.45 -1.04
C TRP A 353 -24.71 24.85 -0.78
N GLU A 354 -24.91 23.56 -1.08
CA GLU A 354 -26.14 22.83 -0.77
C GLU A 354 -26.48 22.85 0.72
N LEU A 355 -25.47 22.74 1.60
CA LEU A 355 -25.66 22.79 3.05
C LEU A 355 -25.98 24.21 3.55
N ASP A 356 -25.34 25.22 2.98
CA ASP A 356 -25.67 26.63 3.27
C ASP A 356 -27.11 26.93 2.81
N PHE A 357 -27.52 26.41 1.66
CA PHE A 357 -28.88 26.56 1.14
C PHE A 357 -29.92 25.80 1.96
N GLU A 358 -29.66 24.53 2.31
CA GLU A 358 -30.50 23.72 3.20
C GLU A 358 -30.71 24.42 4.55
N LYS A 359 -29.64 24.97 5.14
CA LYS A 359 -29.72 25.74 6.38
C LYS A 359 -30.59 26.98 6.22
N ALA A 360 -30.39 27.77 5.16
CA ALA A 360 -31.14 29.00 4.94
C ALA A 360 -32.64 28.75 4.66
N LEU A 361 -32.98 27.67 3.95
CA LEU A 361 -34.37 27.23 3.74
C LEU A 361 -35.05 26.92 5.07
N ASN A 362 -34.36 26.17 5.94
CA ASN A 362 -34.86 25.82 7.27
C ASN A 362 -35.06 27.05 8.15
N GLU A 363 -34.11 27.99 8.16
CA GLU A 363 -34.20 29.24 8.93
C GLU A 363 -35.35 30.15 8.47
N LYS A 364 -35.70 30.13 7.17
CA LYS A 364 -36.83 30.90 6.63
C LYS A 364 -38.16 30.15 6.63
N GLY A 365 -38.16 28.87 6.98
CA GLY A 365 -39.37 28.03 7.01
C GLY A 365 -39.91 27.67 5.62
N ASP A 366 -39.08 27.71 4.59
CA ASP A 366 -39.47 27.32 3.22
C ASP A 366 -39.43 25.78 3.07
N ASN A 367 -40.31 25.23 2.21
CA ASN A 367 -40.42 23.78 2.05
C ASN A 367 -39.29 23.21 1.18
N LEU A 368 -38.42 22.40 1.80
CA LEU A 368 -37.30 21.70 1.16
C LEU A 368 -37.71 20.88 -0.07
N THR A 369 -38.93 20.32 -0.11
CA THR A 369 -39.38 19.49 -1.25
C THR A 369 -39.44 20.26 -2.56
N ASN A 370 -39.61 21.58 -2.51
CA ASN A 370 -39.69 22.42 -3.71
C ASN A 370 -38.32 22.60 -4.39
N PHE A 371 -37.23 22.37 -3.66
CA PHE A 371 -35.85 22.52 -4.12
C PHE A 371 -35.09 21.20 -4.05
N LYS A 372 -35.80 20.07 -4.00
CA LYS A 372 -35.21 18.75 -3.81
C LYS A 372 -34.25 18.38 -4.94
N ASP A 373 -34.56 18.76 -6.17
CA ASP A 373 -33.71 18.59 -7.34
C ASP A 373 -32.36 19.33 -7.21
N ILE A 374 -32.35 20.53 -6.63
CA ILE A 374 -31.13 21.30 -6.35
C ILE A 374 -30.38 20.72 -5.15
N LEU A 375 -31.08 20.44 -4.04
CA LEU A 375 -30.46 19.97 -2.79
C LEU A 375 -29.91 18.54 -2.86
N GLU A 376 -30.36 17.76 -3.83
CA GLU A 376 -29.83 16.42 -4.13
C GLU A 376 -28.81 16.44 -5.28
N GLY A 377 -28.42 17.62 -5.77
CA GLY A 377 -27.43 17.77 -6.85
C GLY A 377 -27.92 17.30 -8.22
N ASN A 378 -29.23 17.02 -8.39
CA ASN A 378 -29.81 16.56 -9.65
C ASN A 378 -29.93 17.69 -10.69
N ARG A 379 -29.92 18.95 -10.25
CA ARG A 379 -29.97 20.14 -11.12
C ARG A 379 -29.14 21.27 -10.53
N ILE A 380 -28.24 21.84 -11.34
CA ILE A 380 -27.56 23.10 -11.01
C ILE A 380 -28.50 24.25 -11.41
N PRO A 381 -28.78 25.22 -10.51
CA PRO A 381 -29.61 26.38 -10.86
C PRO A 381 -28.91 27.22 -11.93
N GLU A 382 -29.67 27.82 -12.86
CA GLU A 382 -29.09 28.73 -13.86
C GLU A 382 -28.49 29.98 -13.19
N VAL A 383 -27.62 30.73 -13.87
CA VAL A 383 -26.87 31.83 -13.23
C VAL A 383 -27.77 32.92 -12.63
N GLU A 384 -28.85 33.29 -13.31
CA GLU A 384 -29.82 34.24 -12.79
C GLU A 384 -30.58 33.68 -11.58
N GLU A 385 -31.01 32.42 -11.63
CA GLU A 385 -31.66 31.71 -10.51
C GLU A 385 -30.73 31.61 -9.30
N ALA A 386 -29.45 31.29 -9.51
CA ALA A 386 -28.44 31.23 -8.46
C ALA A 386 -28.26 32.58 -7.75
N ILE A 387 -28.26 33.70 -8.51
CA ILE A 387 -28.20 35.05 -7.94
C ILE A 387 -29.48 35.39 -7.18
N GLU A 388 -30.65 35.03 -7.70
CA GLU A 388 -31.93 35.23 -7.02
C GLU A 388 -31.99 34.44 -5.70
N ILE A 389 -31.52 33.19 -5.70
CA ILE A 389 -31.39 32.37 -4.49
C ILE A 389 -30.44 33.05 -3.50
N SER A 390 -29.24 33.46 -3.93
CA SER A 390 -28.28 34.16 -3.07
C SER A 390 -28.86 35.43 -2.45
N LYS A 391 -29.58 36.26 -3.22
CA LYS A 391 -30.26 37.46 -2.71
C LYS A 391 -31.40 37.12 -1.77
N LYS A 392 -32.24 36.14 -2.13
CA LYS A 392 -33.41 35.75 -1.35
C LYS A 392 -33.00 35.17 -0.01
N TYR A 393 -31.95 34.35 0.05
CA TYR A 393 -31.57 33.57 1.23
C TYR A 393 -30.32 34.07 1.96
N ASP A 394 -29.62 35.08 1.42
CA ASP A 394 -28.36 35.60 1.96
C ASP A 394 -27.26 34.51 2.07
N ILE A 395 -27.21 33.66 1.04
CA ILE A 395 -26.17 32.63 0.91
C ILE A 395 -25.20 33.00 -0.21
N PRO A 396 -23.93 32.53 -0.14
CA PRO A 396 -22.96 32.85 -1.17
C PRO A 396 -23.36 32.36 -2.56
N LEU A 397 -22.83 33.01 -3.61
CA LEU A 397 -23.04 32.63 -5.00
C LEU A 397 -22.68 31.14 -5.24
N HIS A 398 -23.49 30.46 -6.06
CA HIS A 398 -23.27 29.06 -6.41
C HIS A 398 -21.87 28.84 -7.02
N PRO A 399 -21.08 27.84 -6.55
CA PRO A 399 -19.70 27.58 -6.97
C PRO A 399 -19.48 27.48 -8.49
N LYS A 400 -20.42 26.88 -9.23
CA LYS A 400 -20.39 26.79 -10.71
C LYS A 400 -20.15 28.14 -11.41
N TYR A 401 -20.66 29.22 -10.84
CA TYR A 401 -20.56 30.57 -11.42
C TYR A 401 -19.52 31.44 -10.69
N ASN A 402 -18.89 30.90 -9.65
CA ASN A 402 -17.88 31.61 -8.89
C ASN A 402 -16.52 31.49 -9.59
N LEU A 403 -15.80 32.61 -9.70
CA LEU A 403 -14.50 32.66 -10.35
C LEU A 403 -13.37 32.57 -9.32
N PHE A 404 -12.14 32.35 -9.79
CA PHE A 404 -10.97 32.23 -8.91
C PHE A 404 -10.46 33.61 -8.48
N TRP A 405 -11.28 34.35 -7.75
CA TRP A 405 -10.99 35.73 -7.33
C TRP A 405 -9.72 35.87 -6.50
N SER A 406 -9.35 34.84 -5.74
CA SER A 406 -8.10 34.80 -4.96
C SER A 406 -6.83 34.71 -5.82
N TYR A 407 -6.95 34.48 -7.13
CA TYR A 407 -5.83 34.39 -8.06
C TYR A 407 -5.43 35.72 -8.69
N ILE A 408 -6.18 36.79 -8.42
CA ILE A 408 -5.88 38.14 -8.88
C ILE A 408 -5.66 39.08 -7.69
N SER A 409 -4.96 40.18 -7.93
CA SER A 409 -4.79 41.23 -6.93
C SER A 409 -5.96 42.23 -6.96
N THR A 410 -6.08 43.06 -5.93
CA THR A 410 -7.01 44.21 -5.95
C THR A 410 -6.69 45.18 -7.10
N GLU A 411 -5.40 45.38 -7.39
CA GLU A 411 -4.92 46.18 -8.52
C GLU A 411 -5.34 45.60 -9.87
N ASP A 412 -5.37 44.27 -9.99
CA ASP A 412 -5.85 43.59 -11.19
C ASP A 412 -7.37 43.69 -11.34
N LEU A 413 -8.13 43.59 -10.24
CA LEU A 413 -9.58 43.80 -10.26
C LEU A 413 -9.91 45.25 -10.68
N ASP A 414 -9.20 46.23 -10.13
CA ASP A 414 -9.34 47.64 -10.52
C ASP A 414 -9.01 47.85 -11.99
N TYR A 415 -7.94 47.24 -12.47
CA TYR A 415 -7.56 47.31 -13.88
C TYR A 415 -8.60 46.66 -14.80
N LEU A 416 -9.17 45.52 -14.38
CA LEU A 416 -10.22 44.82 -15.10
C LEU A 416 -11.47 45.68 -15.27
N ILE A 417 -11.95 46.32 -14.20
CA ILE A 417 -13.18 47.12 -14.21
C ILE A 417 -13.00 48.43 -14.99
N ASN A 418 -11.82 49.05 -14.92
CA ASN A 418 -11.56 50.34 -15.58
C ASN A 418 -11.05 50.21 -17.03
N TYR A 419 -11.02 49.00 -17.60
CA TYR A 419 -10.53 48.79 -18.96
C TYR A 419 -11.57 49.21 -20.01
N ASN A 420 -11.25 50.27 -20.76
CA ASN A 420 -12.16 50.85 -21.77
C ASN A 420 -12.20 50.09 -23.11
N GLY A 421 -11.42 49.02 -23.27
CA GLY A 421 -11.32 48.27 -24.53
C GLY A 421 -12.39 47.19 -24.72
N PHE A 422 -13.35 47.06 -23.79
CA PHE A 422 -14.44 46.09 -23.89
C PHE A 422 -15.57 46.58 -24.78
N THR A 423 -16.10 45.67 -25.61
CA THR A 423 -17.42 45.79 -26.24
C THR A 423 -18.33 44.75 -25.62
N ILE A 424 -19.40 45.18 -24.96
CA ILE A 424 -20.33 44.30 -24.22
C ILE A 424 -21.68 44.30 -24.93
N ASN A 425 -22.11 43.13 -25.40
CA ASN A 425 -23.42 42.90 -26.01
C ASN A 425 -24.10 41.75 -25.26
N ASP A 426 -25.22 42.05 -24.58
CA ASP A 426 -25.88 41.12 -23.66
C ASP A 426 -24.90 40.51 -22.66
N ASN A 427 -24.56 39.22 -22.78
CA ASN A 427 -23.62 38.51 -21.90
C ASN A 427 -22.28 38.21 -22.58
N THR A 428 -22.12 38.65 -23.84
CA THR A 428 -20.90 38.50 -24.62
C THR A 428 -20.02 39.73 -24.45
N ILE A 429 -18.76 39.49 -24.06
CA ILE A 429 -17.73 40.51 -23.85
C ILE A 429 -16.63 40.27 -24.88
N LEU A 430 -16.29 41.31 -25.65
CA LEU A 430 -15.27 41.29 -26.70
C LEU A 430 -14.16 42.29 -26.38
N PHE A 431 -12.90 41.90 -26.60
CA PHE A 431 -11.78 42.83 -26.62
C PHE A 431 -10.66 42.34 -27.55
N ASN A 432 -9.79 43.26 -27.99
CA ASN A 432 -8.66 42.94 -28.85
C ASN A 432 -7.47 42.43 -28.02
N LEU A 433 -6.87 41.31 -28.44
CA LEU A 433 -5.77 40.66 -27.72
C LEU A 433 -4.50 41.51 -27.65
N GLU A 434 -4.13 42.20 -28.75
CA GLU A 434 -2.91 43.03 -28.80
C GLU A 434 -2.98 44.20 -27.82
N GLY A 435 -4.13 44.86 -27.73
CA GLY A 435 -4.39 45.96 -26.80
C GLY A 435 -4.81 45.54 -25.38
N GLY A 436 -4.98 44.24 -25.14
CA GLY A 436 -5.58 43.68 -23.93
C GLY A 436 -4.79 42.55 -23.29
N SER A 437 -3.48 42.44 -23.53
CA SER A 437 -2.65 41.33 -23.03
C SER A 437 -2.69 41.17 -21.50
N ARG A 438 -2.65 42.27 -20.74
CA ARG A 438 -2.83 42.23 -19.28
C ARG A 438 -4.22 41.73 -18.88
N ILE A 439 -5.27 42.16 -19.59
CA ILE A 439 -6.64 41.67 -19.37
C ILE A 439 -6.72 40.18 -19.65
N LYS A 440 -6.12 39.70 -20.76
CA LYS A 440 -6.06 38.27 -21.07
C LYS A 440 -5.48 37.46 -19.91
N GLY A 441 -4.35 37.90 -19.34
CA GLY A 441 -3.76 37.24 -18.17
C GLY A 441 -4.66 37.25 -16.92
N ILE A 442 -5.41 38.33 -16.69
CA ILE A 442 -6.39 38.40 -15.58
C ILE A 442 -7.55 37.43 -15.82
N ILE A 443 -8.10 37.38 -17.04
CA ILE A 443 -9.19 36.47 -17.44
C ILE A 443 -8.74 35.00 -17.33
N GLU A 444 -7.52 34.68 -17.77
CA GLU A 444 -6.89 33.36 -17.60
C GLU A 444 -6.77 32.98 -16.12
N ASN A 445 -6.26 33.90 -15.29
CA ASN A 445 -6.13 33.67 -13.84
C ASN A 445 -7.48 33.45 -13.14
N LEU A 446 -8.54 34.10 -13.62
CA LEU A 446 -9.91 33.89 -13.13
C LEU A 446 -10.55 32.59 -13.64
N CYS A 447 -9.86 31.85 -14.52
CA CYS A 447 -10.31 30.61 -15.15
C CYS A 447 -11.65 30.73 -15.89
N ILE A 448 -11.81 31.83 -16.63
CA ILE A 448 -13.04 32.11 -17.41
C ILE A 448 -12.87 31.52 -18.82
N PRO A 449 -13.75 30.61 -19.28
CA PRO A 449 -13.73 30.11 -20.65
C PRO A 449 -13.89 31.22 -21.68
N HIS A 450 -13.09 31.16 -22.74
CA HIS A 450 -13.14 32.15 -23.82
C HIS A 450 -12.53 31.63 -25.11
N HIS A 451 -13.03 32.15 -26.22
CA HIS A 451 -12.59 31.79 -27.57
C HIS A 451 -11.80 32.94 -28.19
N VAL A 452 -10.73 32.63 -28.92
CA VAL A 452 -9.94 33.61 -29.66
C VAL A 452 -10.08 33.38 -31.15
N SER A 453 -10.51 34.41 -31.89
CA SER A 453 -10.59 34.37 -33.36
C SER A 453 -10.09 35.68 -33.95
N SER A 454 -9.16 35.60 -34.91
CA SER A 454 -8.62 36.76 -35.62
C SER A 454 -8.13 37.89 -34.67
N GLY A 455 -7.49 37.53 -33.57
CA GLY A 455 -6.97 38.48 -32.57
C GLY A 455 -8.03 39.12 -31.65
N THR A 456 -9.29 38.68 -31.74
CA THR A 456 -10.38 39.12 -30.83
C THR A 456 -10.69 38.01 -29.84
N VAL A 457 -10.76 38.37 -28.57
CA VAL A 457 -11.17 37.49 -27.47
C VAL A 457 -12.67 37.63 -27.25
N LYS A 458 -13.38 36.51 -27.21
CA LYS A 458 -14.82 36.42 -26.91
C LYS A 458 -15.04 35.65 -25.61
N ILE A 459 -15.68 36.30 -24.64
CA ILE A 459 -16.10 35.71 -23.37
C ILE A 459 -17.62 35.76 -23.30
N ASP A 460 -18.25 34.64 -22.95
CA ASP A 460 -19.68 34.60 -22.63
C ASP A 460 -19.84 34.38 -21.11
N SER A 461 -20.07 35.45 -20.35
CA SER A 461 -20.13 35.38 -18.87
C SER A 461 -21.02 36.48 -18.27
N TYR A 462 -22.13 36.05 -17.64
CA TYR A 462 -23.03 36.95 -16.93
C TYR A 462 -22.39 37.58 -15.69
N ILE A 463 -21.62 36.79 -14.92
CA ILE A 463 -20.93 37.27 -13.72
C ILE A 463 -19.90 38.33 -14.08
N LEU A 464 -19.06 38.09 -15.09
CA LEU A 464 -18.07 39.07 -15.51
C LEU A 464 -18.74 40.36 -16.00
N LYS A 465 -19.83 40.27 -16.76
CA LYS A 465 -20.62 41.44 -17.18
C LYS A 465 -21.08 42.28 -15.99
N LEU A 466 -21.62 41.65 -14.94
CA LEU A 466 -22.06 42.37 -13.74
C LEU A 466 -20.89 43.09 -13.05
N ILE A 467 -19.73 42.42 -12.94
CA ILE A 467 -18.51 43.02 -12.38
C ILE A 467 -18.04 44.22 -13.22
N LEU A 468 -17.99 44.09 -14.55
CA LEU A 468 -17.58 45.18 -15.45
C LEU A 468 -18.58 46.34 -15.49
N SER A 469 -19.83 46.12 -15.08
CA SER A 469 -20.85 47.18 -14.96
C SER A 469 -20.70 47.99 -13.66
N GLY A 470 -19.88 47.51 -12.73
CA GLY A 470 -19.55 48.20 -11.49
C GLY A 470 -18.74 49.47 -11.70
N LYS A 471 -18.97 50.49 -10.86
CA LYS A 471 -18.28 51.78 -10.98
C LYS A 471 -17.08 51.94 -10.04
N GLN A 472 -17.02 51.18 -8.95
CA GLN A 472 -15.96 51.29 -7.96
C GLN A 472 -15.81 49.99 -7.17
N THR A 473 -14.56 49.58 -6.94
CA THR A 473 -14.18 48.52 -6.02
C THR A 473 -14.21 49.06 -4.59
N LEU A 474 -15.01 48.42 -3.73
CA LEU A 474 -15.18 48.79 -2.34
C LEU A 474 -14.97 47.52 -1.50
N GLY A 475 -13.91 47.47 -0.70
CA GLY A 475 -13.59 46.32 0.17
C GLY A 475 -12.09 46.22 0.45
N ASP A 476 -11.72 45.57 1.54
CA ASP A 476 -10.31 45.39 1.93
C ASP A 476 -9.67 44.22 1.17
N THR A 477 -10.49 43.31 0.64
CA THR A 477 -10.07 42.16 -0.17
C THR A 477 -10.78 42.10 -1.53
N VAL A 478 -10.23 41.31 -2.45
CA VAL A 478 -10.85 41.06 -3.76
C VAL A 478 -12.24 40.44 -3.60
N LEU A 479 -12.39 39.46 -2.70
CA LEU A 479 -13.67 38.79 -2.44
C LEU A 479 -14.74 39.72 -1.89
N GLU A 480 -14.38 40.62 -0.97
CA GLU A 480 -15.30 41.64 -0.45
C GLU A 480 -15.71 42.62 -1.56
N SER A 481 -14.73 43.07 -2.36
CA SER A 481 -14.99 43.96 -3.50
C SER A 481 -15.95 43.32 -4.50
N VAL A 482 -15.73 42.07 -4.87
CA VAL A 482 -16.60 41.29 -5.77
C VAL A 482 -17.98 41.10 -5.16
N SER A 483 -18.07 40.78 -3.86
CA SER A 483 -19.36 40.62 -3.18
C SER A 483 -20.18 41.91 -3.21
N ASN A 484 -19.54 43.04 -2.95
CA ASN A 484 -20.17 44.36 -2.99
C ASN A 484 -20.61 44.75 -4.42
N LEU A 485 -19.83 44.39 -5.43
CA LEU A 485 -20.16 44.62 -6.85
C LEU A 485 -21.36 43.80 -7.31
N LEU A 486 -21.46 42.53 -6.89
CA LEU A 486 -22.59 41.66 -7.24
C LEU A 486 -23.83 41.89 -6.37
N GLY A 487 -23.65 42.50 -5.19
CA GLY A 487 -24.69 42.68 -4.18
C GLY A 487 -25.12 41.36 -3.52
N ILE A 488 -24.24 40.36 -3.53
CA ILE A 488 -24.44 39.04 -2.91
C ILE A 488 -23.10 38.55 -2.32
N PRO A 489 -23.12 37.70 -1.28
CA PRO A 489 -21.88 37.16 -0.73
C PRO A 489 -21.14 36.27 -1.76
N VAL A 490 -19.81 36.36 -1.79
CA VAL A 490 -18.93 35.47 -2.55
C VAL A 490 -17.88 34.89 -1.61
N ARG A 491 -17.68 33.57 -1.69
CA ARG A 491 -16.65 32.86 -0.92
C ARG A 491 -15.49 32.43 -1.80
N ASP A 492 -14.33 32.19 -1.21
CA ASP A 492 -13.15 31.75 -1.95
C ASP A 492 -13.37 30.35 -2.54
N ALA A 493 -13.27 30.25 -3.86
CA ALA A 493 -13.39 28.98 -4.57
C ALA A 493 -12.09 28.16 -4.51
N ILE A 494 -10.93 28.77 -4.26
CA ILE A 494 -9.61 28.11 -4.35
C ILE A 494 -8.61 28.56 -3.26
N PRO A 495 -8.97 28.48 -1.97
CA PRO A 495 -8.12 28.94 -0.88
C PRO A 495 -6.90 28.04 -0.64
N THR A 496 -6.90 26.80 -1.13
CA THR A 496 -5.78 25.87 -0.94
C THR A 496 -5.59 24.95 -2.14
N THR A 497 -4.33 24.90 -2.60
CA THR A 497 -3.85 23.91 -3.56
C THR A 497 -2.80 23.00 -2.92
N VAL A 498 -2.56 21.85 -3.56
CA VAL A 498 -1.59 20.86 -3.12
C VAL A 498 -0.69 20.38 -4.26
N GLY A 499 0.59 20.19 -3.93
CA GLY A 499 1.60 19.65 -4.82
C GLY A 499 1.64 18.12 -4.86
N CYS A 500 2.05 17.57 -6.01
CA CYS A 500 2.42 16.17 -6.12
C CYS A 500 3.46 15.93 -7.23
N ARG A 501 4.12 14.77 -7.16
CA ARG A 501 4.98 14.27 -8.24
C ARG A 501 4.73 12.79 -8.49
N MET A 502 5.13 12.31 -9.66
CA MET A 502 5.09 10.89 -9.96
C MET A 502 6.04 10.12 -9.02
N GLY A 503 5.48 9.12 -8.35
CA GLY A 503 6.18 8.11 -7.58
C GLY A 503 6.50 6.93 -8.49
N ARG A 504 5.71 5.87 -8.42
CA ARG A 504 5.88 4.64 -9.22
C ARG A 504 4.69 4.50 -10.18
N PRO A 505 4.90 4.03 -11.42
CA PRO A 505 3.78 3.66 -12.27
C PRO A 505 3.04 2.45 -11.69
N GLU A 506 1.80 2.26 -12.14
CA GLU A 506 1.00 1.07 -11.91
C GLU A 506 1.69 -0.18 -12.48
N LYS A 507 1.36 -1.34 -11.91
CA LYS A 507 1.95 -2.61 -12.34
C LYS A 507 0.89 -3.70 -12.26
N ALA A 508 0.74 -4.47 -13.33
CA ALA A 508 0.06 -5.78 -13.32
C ALA A 508 0.90 -6.75 -14.16
N LYS A 509 1.50 -7.76 -13.51
CA LYS A 509 2.32 -8.76 -14.21
C LYS A 509 2.52 -10.03 -13.38
N GLU A 510 2.70 -11.14 -14.08
CA GLU A 510 3.13 -12.39 -13.49
C GLU A 510 4.48 -12.27 -12.75
N ARG A 511 4.59 -12.90 -11.58
CA ARG A 511 5.80 -12.87 -10.76
C ARG A 511 6.81 -13.89 -11.27
N LYS A 512 7.84 -13.39 -11.97
CA LYS A 512 8.96 -14.22 -12.43
C LYS A 512 10.15 -14.10 -11.48
N MET A 513 10.75 -15.24 -11.16
CA MET A 513 12.13 -15.26 -10.66
C MET A 513 13.08 -14.69 -11.72
N SER A 514 14.24 -14.19 -11.31
CA SER A 514 15.30 -13.79 -12.23
C SER A 514 16.47 -14.78 -12.15
N PRO A 515 16.76 -15.55 -13.21
CA PRO A 515 15.95 -15.79 -14.41
C PRO A 515 14.65 -16.59 -14.13
N PRO A 516 13.67 -16.61 -15.06
CA PRO A 516 12.39 -17.31 -14.90
C PRO A 516 12.55 -18.82 -14.73
N VAL A 517 11.66 -19.44 -13.95
CA VAL A 517 11.73 -20.86 -13.53
C VAL A 517 10.36 -21.52 -13.73
N HIS A 518 10.36 -22.76 -14.24
CA HIS A 518 9.14 -23.60 -14.35
C HIS A 518 9.08 -24.67 -13.24
N VAL A 519 10.24 -25.13 -12.75
CA VAL A 519 10.31 -26.15 -11.69
C VAL A 519 11.48 -25.92 -10.75
N LEU A 520 11.25 -26.17 -9.45
CA LEU A 520 12.29 -26.14 -8.42
C LEU A 520 13.14 -27.42 -8.45
N PHE A 521 13.81 -27.68 -9.58
CA PHE A 521 14.71 -28.81 -9.76
C PHE A 521 16.14 -28.31 -10.06
N PRO A 522 17.16 -28.72 -9.27
CA PRO A 522 18.53 -28.25 -9.45
C PRO A 522 19.19 -28.91 -10.66
N ILE A 523 19.85 -28.12 -11.51
CA ILE A 523 20.58 -28.61 -12.70
C ILE A 523 22.02 -28.11 -12.80
N GLY A 524 22.51 -27.40 -11.77
CA GLY A 524 23.86 -26.81 -11.76
C GLY A 524 24.07 -25.88 -12.95
N MET A 525 25.25 -25.98 -13.56
CA MET A 525 25.61 -25.25 -14.78
C MET A 525 25.24 -26.02 -16.07
N SER A 526 24.62 -27.20 -15.96
CA SER A 526 24.40 -28.08 -17.11
C SER A 526 23.34 -27.59 -18.08
N GLY A 527 22.43 -26.71 -17.65
CA GLY A 527 21.42 -26.09 -18.51
C GLY A 527 21.83 -24.78 -19.18
N GLY A 528 23.09 -24.35 -19.01
CA GLY A 528 23.58 -23.05 -19.49
C GLY A 528 22.95 -21.85 -18.77
N SER A 529 23.09 -20.65 -19.36
CA SER A 529 22.57 -19.39 -18.78
C SER A 529 21.05 -19.36 -18.62
N THR A 530 20.33 -20.07 -19.48
CA THR A 530 18.86 -20.19 -19.48
C THR A 530 18.33 -21.23 -18.48
N ARG A 531 19.22 -21.99 -17.83
CA ARG A 531 18.86 -23.04 -16.87
C ARG A 531 17.87 -24.06 -17.47
N SER A 532 18.11 -24.46 -18.72
CA SER A 532 17.24 -25.40 -19.43
C SER A 532 17.47 -26.85 -19.01
N ILE A 533 16.42 -27.52 -18.54
CA ILE A 533 16.38 -28.96 -18.22
C ILE A 533 16.61 -29.79 -19.49
N ILE A 534 16.06 -29.35 -20.63
CA ILE A 534 16.21 -30.04 -21.92
C ILE A 534 17.68 -30.04 -22.37
N LYS A 535 18.39 -28.92 -22.21
CA LYS A 535 19.84 -28.89 -22.49
C LYS A 535 20.63 -29.74 -21.50
N ALA A 536 20.24 -29.71 -20.22
CA ALA A 536 20.88 -30.52 -19.20
C ALA A 536 20.70 -32.03 -19.43
N SER A 537 19.55 -32.47 -19.99
CA SER A 537 19.26 -33.88 -20.28
C SER A 537 20.02 -34.45 -21.48
N GLN A 538 20.64 -33.60 -22.30
CA GLN A 538 21.53 -34.05 -23.39
C GLN A 538 22.85 -34.61 -22.86
N LYS A 539 23.20 -34.36 -21.60
CA LYS A 539 24.36 -34.96 -20.93
C LYS A 539 23.99 -36.33 -20.37
N ASN A 540 24.93 -37.28 -20.40
CA ASN A 540 24.72 -38.62 -19.84
C ASN A 540 24.37 -38.59 -18.34
N TYR A 541 25.07 -37.79 -17.55
CA TYR A 541 24.80 -37.59 -16.14
C TYR A 541 25.08 -36.14 -15.73
N ILE A 542 24.29 -35.65 -14.77
CA ILE A 542 24.55 -34.38 -14.08
C ILE A 542 24.76 -34.63 -12.59
N GLU A 543 25.60 -33.81 -11.96
CA GLU A 543 25.81 -33.84 -10.51
C GLU A 543 24.99 -32.73 -9.85
N ILE A 544 24.14 -33.09 -8.91
CA ILE A 544 23.26 -32.15 -8.19
C ILE A 544 23.31 -32.39 -6.69
N GLU A 545 23.04 -31.36 -5.90
CA GLU A 545 22.79 -31.52 -4.46
C GLU A 545 21.30 -31.77 -4.23
N SER A 546 20.97 -32.90 -3.60
CA SER A 546 19.58 -33.29 -3.36
C SER A 546 19.41 -34.08 -2.07
N VAL A 547 18.22 -34.01 -1.51
CA VAL A 547 17.81 -34.71 -0.27
C VAL A 547 18.14 -36.20 -0.30
N ASN A 548 18.64 -36.69 0.83
CA ASN A 548 18.94 -38.09 1.11
C ASN A 548 17.69 -38.83 1.57
N LYS A 549 17.13 -39.70 0.72
CA LYS A 549 16.01 -40.56 1.05
C LYS A 549 16.36 -42.02 0.87
N ARG A 550 15.80 -42.88 1.73
CA ARG A 550 15.93 -44.34 1.68
C ARG A 550 14.56 -44.98 1.76
N CYS A 551 14.33 -45.97 0.91
CA CYS A 551 13.12 -46.78 0.96
C CYS A 551 13.16 -47.72 2.19
N PRO A 552 12.17 -47.71 3.09
CA PRO A 552 12.15 -48.61 4.25
C PRO A 552 11.89 -50.08 3.87
N LYS A 553 11.31 -50.35 2.68
CA LYS A 553 11.00 -51.72 2.20
C LYS A 553 12.17 -52.42 1.52
N CYS A 554 12.77 -51.79 0.50
CA CYS A 554 13.86 -52.39 -0.29
C CYS A 554 15.23 -51.72 -0.11
N ASN A 555 15.37 -50.75 0.80
CA ASN A 555 16.62 -50.01 1.08
C ASN A 555 17.21 -49.19 -0.09
N THR A 556 16.51 -49.08 -1.23
CA THR A 556 16.94 -48.21 -2.34
C THR A 556 17.13 -46.77 -1.86
N LYS A 557 18.33 -46.22 -2.12
CA LYS A 557 18.64 -44.81 -1.87
C LYS A 557 18.19 -43.98 -3.06
N THR A 558 17.47 -42.91 -2.81
CA THR A 558 16.94 -42.02 -3.86
C THR A 558 16.81 -40.59 -3.34
N HIS A 559 16.30 -39.69 -4.18
CA HIS A 559 15.82 -38.37 -3.81
C HIS A 559 14.29 -38.24 -3.98
N LEU A 560 13.69 -39.21 -4.68
CA LEU A 560 12.25 -39.26 -4.96
C LEU A 560 11.45 -39.56 -3.70
N THR A 561 10.21 -39.08 -3.66
CA THR A 561 9.29 -39.33 -2.53
C THR A 561 8.81 -40.78 -2.50
N LYS A 562 8.47 -41.36 -3.66
CA LYS A 562 8.19 -42.79 -3.81
C LYS A 562 9.44 -43.53 -4.30
N CYS A 563 9.62 -44.76 -3.81
CA CYS A 563 10.71 -45.61 -4.26
C CYS A 563 10.49 -46.03 -5.74
N PRO A 564 11.50 -45.88 -6.63
CA PRO A 564 11.35 -46.28 -8.03
C PRO A 564 11.21 -47.81 -8.22
N GLU A 565 11.67 -48.61 -7.25
CA GLU A 565 11.66 -50.09 -7.35
C GLU A 565 10.38 -50.73 -6.79
N CYS A 566 9.78 -50.14 -5.76
CA CYS A 566 8.68 -50.78 -5.03
C CYS A 566 7.55 -49.81 -4.60
N GLU A 567 7.61 -48.56 -5.06
CA GLU A 567 6.63 -47.48 -4.86
C GLU A 567 6.33 -47.06 -3.43
N SER A 568 6.92 -47.72 -2.42
CA SER A 568 6.73 -47.33 -1.02
C SER A 568 7.32 -45.96 -0.71
N MET A 569 6.72 -45.25 0.26
CA MET A 569 7.16 -43.93 0.70
C MET A 569 8.54 -43.99 1.33
N THR A 570 9.45 -43.16 0.83
CA THR A 570 10.83 -43.10 1.31
C THR A 570 10.97 -42.19 2.54
N LYS A 571 11.98 -42.44 3.36
CA LYS A 571 12.29 -41.66 4.58
C LYS A 571 13.61 -40.92 4.42
N MET A 572 13.69 -39.70 4.97
CA MET A 572 14.92 -38.93 4.96
C MET A 572 15.97 -39.54 5.91
N TYR A 573 17.25 -39.44 5.55
CA TYR A 573 18.37 -39.83 6.39
C TYR A 573 19.49 -38.78 6.35
N MET A 574 20.27 -38.69 7.42
CA MET A 574 21.43 -37.81 7.49
C MET A 574 22.69 -38.53 6.98
N SER A 575 23.55 -37.84 6.25
CA SER A 575 24.88 -38.33 5.88
C SER A 575 25.97 -37.36 6.33
N CYS A 576 27.14 -37.89 6.70
CA CYS A 576 28.31 -37.05 6.94
C CYS A 576 28.76 -36.36 5.65
N SER A 577 29.53 -35.27 5.76
CA SER A 577 29.98 -34.49 4.59
C SER A 577 30.83 -35.31 3.61
N HIS A 578 31.49 -36.36 4.09
CA HIS A 578 32.28 -37.30 3.28
C HIS A 578 31.45 -38.46 2.70
N GLN A 579 30.15 -38.51 3.00
CA GLN A 579 29.18 -39.53 2.55
C GLN A 579 29.52 -40.99 2.94
N THR A 580 30.34 -41.19 3.97
CA THR A 580 30.74 -42.53 4.46
C THR A 580 29.81 -43.08 5.55
N CYS A 581 29.24 -42.22 6.39
CA CYS A 581 28.36 -42.60 7.50
C CYS A 581 26.92 -42.11 7.23
N SER A 582 25.91 -42.92 7.56
CA SER A 582 24.49 -42.57 7.41
C SER A 582 23.67 -42.90 8.64
N TYR A 583 22.80 -41.98 9.07
CA TYR A 583 21.97 -42.12 10.27
C TYR A 583 20.49 -41.89 9.95
N GLU A 584 19.62 -42.74 10.50
CA GLU A 584 18.17 -42.68 10.33
C GLU A 584 17.49 -42.10 11.59
N GLY A 585 16.53 -41.18 11.40
CA GLY A 585 15.69 -40.66 12.47
C GLY A 585 16.35 -39.64 13.42
N SER A 586 15.55 -39.19 14.39
CA SER A 586 15.87 -38.17 15.42
C SER A 586 16.88 -38.61 16.48
N ASN A 587 17.54 -39.77 16.31
CA ASN A 587 18.49 -40.33 17.28
C ASN A 587 19.88 -39.67 17.21
N VAL A 588 20.04 -38.64 16.40
CA VAL A 588 21.24 -37.83 16.32
C VAL A 588 21.10 -36.64 17.25
N ILE A 589 21.74 -36.69 18.41
CA ILE A 589 21.74 -35.63 19.43
C ILE A 589 22.70 -34.47 19.04
N SER A 590 23.49 -34.65 17.97
CA SER A 590 24.62 -33.78 17.60
C SER A 590 24.63 -33.45 16.10
N GLU A 591 24.83 -32.18 15.75
CA GLU A 591 25.03 -31.74 14.34
C GLU A 591 26.29 -32.33 13.68
N LYS A 592 27.17 -32.93 14.48
CA LYS A 592 28.40 -33.60 14.04
C LYS A 592 28.23 -35.12 14.07
N CYS A 593 28.81 -35.77 13.08
CA CYS A 593 28.88 -37.21 12.95
C CYS A 593 29.66 -37.81 14.14
N PRO A 594 29.07 -38.74 14.91
CA PRO A 594 29.75 -39.38 16.04
C PRO A 594 31.03 -40.13 15.64
N GLU A 595 31.10 -40.65 14.41
CA GLU A 595 32.22 -41.46 13.93
C GLU A 595 33.37 -40.64 13.33
N CYS A 596 33.07 -39.54 12.62
CA CYS A 596 34.10 -38.79 11.87
C CYS A 596 34.17 -37.30 12.20
N GLY A 597 33.35 -36.81 13.13
CA GLY A 597 33.33 -35.41 13.58
C GLY A 597 32.84 -34.38 12.55
N SER A 598 32.64 -34.76 11.29
CA SER A 598 32.14 -33.86 10.23
C SER A 598 30.64 -33.58 10.36
N SER A 599 30.19 -32.45 9.82
CA SER A 599 28.77 -32.06 9.87
C SER A 599 27.89 -33.09 9.16
N LEU A 600 26.76 -33.42 9.80
CA LEU A 600 25.70 -34.23 9.24
C LEU A 600 24.75 -33.36 8.41
N ARG A 601 24.35 -33.86 7.24
CA ARG A 601 23.45 -33.17 6.31
C ARG A 601 22.35 -34.09 5.80
N VAL A 602 21.16 -33.54 5.61
CA VAL A 602 20.00 -34.24 4.99
C VAL A 602 20.11 -34.34 3.48
N TYR A 603 21.17 -33.82 2.86
CA TYR A 603 21.38 -33.82 1.42
C TYR A 603 22.82 -34.20 1.08
N SER A 604 23.04 -34.68 -0.14
CA SER A 604 24.37 -34.95 -0.67
C SER A 604 24.43 -34.72 -2.18
N LYS A 605 25.65 -34.71 -2.73
CA LYS A 605 25.85 -34.68 -4.18
C LYS A 605 25.51 -36.04 -4.78
N LYS A 606 24.70 -36.05 -5.83
CA LYS A 606 24.20 -37.24 -6.52
C LYS A 606 24.36 -37.09 -8.03
N LYS A 607 24.72 -38.20 -8.69
CA LYS A 607 24.69 -38.30 -10.15
C LYS A 607 23.29 -38.73 -10.59
N ILE A 608 22.69 -37.98 -11.51
CA ILE A 608 21.34 -38.23 -12.02
C ILE A 608 21.38 -38.30 -13.54
N ASN A 609 20.65 -39.27 -14.11
CA ASN A 609 20.39 -39.33 -15.55
C ASN A 609 19.07 -38.59 -15.86
N LEU A 610 19.20 -37.30 -16.13
CA LEU A 610 18.04 -36.43 -16.39
C LEU A 610 17.32 -36.77 -17.71
N LYS A 611 17.98 -37.48 -18.64
CA LYS A 611 17.36 -37.94 -19.89
C LYS A 611 16.25 -38.95 -19.63
N ASP A 612 16.55 -39.93 -18.78
CA ASP A 612 15.60 -40.99 -18.44
C ASP A 612 14.46 -40.42 -17.59
N ASP A 613 14.79 -39.60 -16.59
CA ASP A 613 13.79 -38.91 -15.74
C ASP A 613 12.82 -38.05 -16.57
N LEU A 614 13.35 -37.26 -17.51
CA LEU A 614 12.51 -36.42 -18.39
C LEU A 614 11.65 -37.27 -19.33
N SER A 615 12.18 -38.36 -19.88
CA SER A 615 11.44 -39.25 -20.78
C SER A 615 10.30 -39.95 -20.05
N LEU A 616 10.56 -40.41 -18.82
CA LEU A 616 9.54 -41.02 -17.96
C LEU A 616 8.46 -40.01 -17.56
N ALA A 617 8.85 -38.78 -17.20
CA ALA A 617 7.90 -37.72 -16.87
C ALA A 617 6.97 -37.38 -18.04
N LEU A 618 7.50 -37.30 -19.27
CA LEU A 618 6.68 -37.08 -20.48
C LEU A 618 5.72 -38.24 -20.75
N LEU A 619 6.17 -39.48 -20.57
CA LEU A 619 5.34 -40.68 -20.74
C LEU A 619 4.21 -40.74 -19.69
N ASN A 620 4.51 -40.42 -18.43
CA ASN A 620 3.52 -40.36 -17.36
C ASN A 620 2.44 -39.31 -17.62
N LEU A 621 2.85 -38.15 -18.14
CA LEU A 621 1.92 -37.06 -18.44
C LEU A 621 1.13 -37.29 -19.75
N GLY A 622 1.72 -38.01 -20.71
CA GLY A 622 1.20 -38.09 -22.08
C GLY A 622 1.35 -36.78 -22.86
N TYR A 623 2.41 -36.01 -22.57
CA TYR A 623 2.67 -34.70 -23.19
C TYR A 623 3.81 -34.77 -24.21
N GLU A 624 3.75 -33.90 -25.21
CA GLU A 624 4.91 -33.61 -26.05
C GLU A 624 5.94 -32.75 -25.30
N LEU A 625 7.20 -32.87 -25.69
CA LEU A 625 8.29 -32.10 -25.08
C LEU A 625 8.09 -30.59 -25.35
N PRO A 626 7.93 -29.75 -24.31
CA PRO A 626 7.82 -28.30 -24.51
C PRO A 626 9.09 -27.70 -25.10
N LYS A 627 8.98 -26.50 -25.70
CA LYS A 627 10.14 -25.78 -26.26
C LYS A 627 11.24 -25.55 -25.24
N GLU A 628 10.87 -25.24 -24.00
CA GLU A 628 11.83 -25.00 -22.93
C GLU A 628 11.23 -25.33 -21.55
N VAL A 629 11.96 -26.09 -20.74
CA VAL A 629 11.64 -26.31 -19.32
C VAL A 629 12.81 -25.79 -18.48
N LYS A 630 12.54 -24.84 -17.58
CA LYS A 630 13.56 -24.12 -16.81
C LYS A 630 13.62 -24.60 -15.37
N GLY A 631 14.79 -25.06 -14.94
CA GLY A 631 15.09 -25.45 -13.56
C GLY A 631 15.77 -24.34 -12.76
N VAL A 632 16.32 -24.71 -11.60
CA VAL A 632 17.16 -23.83 -10.78
C VAL A 632 18.62 -24.25 -10.85
N GLN A 633 19.55 -23.32 -10.64
CA GLN A 633 20.97 -23.67 -10.59
C GLN A 633 21.29 -24.59 -9.40
N GLY A 634 20.62 -24.36 -8.26
CA GLY A 634 20.73 -25.18 -7.06
C GLY A 634 19.60 -24.84 -6.09
N MET A 635 19.27 -25.79 -5.21
CA MET A 635 18.25 -25.57 -4.20
C MET A 635 18.80 -24.68 -3.07
N SER A 636 18.07 -23.61 -2.76
CA SER A 636 18.35 -22.70 -1.64
C SER A 636 17.71 -23.12 -0.31
N SER A 637 16.79 -24.09 -0.37
CA SER A 637 16.13 -24.67 0.80
C SER A 637 17.09 -25.51 1.65
N GLU A 638 16.86 -25.55 2.96
CA GLU A 638 17.65 -26.33 3.92
C GLU A 638 17.74 -27.83 3.54
N TYR A 639 16.62 -28.40 3.11
CA TYR A 639 16.51 -29.85 2.83
C TYR A 639 16.89 -30.23 1.40
N LYS A 640 16.99 -29.25 0.49
CA LYS A 640 17.26 -29.43 -0.94
C LYS A 640 16.37 -30.51 -1.59
N ILE A 641 15.07 -30.48 -1.28
CA ILE A 641 14.08 -31.39 -1.87
C ILE A 641 13.67 -30.81 -3.23
N PRO A 642 13.99 -31.48 -4.35
CA PRO A 642 13.56 -31.01 -5.66
C PRO A 642 12.05 -31.21 -5.85
N GLU A 643 11.44 -30.32 -6.61
CA GLU A 643 10.08 -30.49 -7.12
C GLU A 643 10.04 -31.53 -8.26
N PRO A 644 8.96 -32.33 -8.39
CA PRO A 644 8.80 -33.26 -9.51
C PRO A 644 8.86 -32.55 -10.88
N ILE A 645 9.56 -33.16 -11.84
CA ILE A 645 9.77 -32.58 -13.18
C ILE A 645 8.46 -32.48 -13.95
N GLU A 646 7.51 -33.39 -13.68
CA GLU A 646 6.17 -33.41 -14.24
C GLU A 646 5.46 -32.06 -14.05
N LYS A 647 5.55 -31.48 -12.85
CA LYS A 647 4.98 -30.14 -12.57
C LYS A 647 5.62 -29.07 -13.46
N GLY A 648 6.93 -29.15 -13.67
CA GLY A 648 7.66 -28.27 -14.57
C GLY A 648 7.24 -28.33 -16.03
N ILE A 649 6.97 -29.54 -16.53
CA ILE A 649 6.48 -29.76 -17.90
C ILE A 649 5.09 -29.17 -18.04
N LEU A 650 4.20 -29.41 -17.08
CA LEU A 650 2.85 -28.86 -17.09
C LEU A 650 2.85 -27.33 -17.02
N ARG A 651 3.68 -26.72 -16.16
CA ARG A 651 3.84 -25.26 -16.10
C ARG A 651 4.37 -24.68 -17.40
N ALA A 652 5.41 -25.28 -17.98
CA ALA A 652 5.96 -24.83 -19.25
C ALA A 652 4.96 -24.95 -20.41
N SER A 653 4.14 -26.00 -20.42
CA SER A 653 3.11 -26.23 -21.44
C SER A 653 1.97 -25.21 -21.36
N ASN A 654 1.73 -24.64 -20.17
CA ASN A 654 0.73 -23.60 -19.93
C ASN A 654 1.32 -22.18 -19.90
N ASP A 655 2.62 -22.02 -20.20
CA ASP A 655 3.33 -20.72 -20.16
C ASP A 655 3.16 -19.97 -18.82
N ILE A 656 3.36 -20.70 -17.71
CA ILE A 656 3.34 -20.14 -16.34
C ILE A 656 4.64 -20.41 -15.60
N PHE A 657 4.93 -19.60 -14.59
CA PHE A 657 6.19 -19.62 -13.83
C PHE A 657 5.96 -19.87 -12.35
N VAL A 658 6.92 -20.56 -11.72
CA VAL A 658 6.89 -20.89 -10.29
C VAL A 658 7.71 -19.88 -9.48
N PHE A 659 7.26 -19.56 -8.28
CA PHE A 659 8.01 -18.80 -7.29
C PHE A 659 8.76 -19.71 -6.32
N LYS A 660 9.54 -19.12 -5.40
CA LYS A 660 10.49 -19.84 -4.52
C LYS A 660 9.84 -20.88 -3.61
N ASP A 661 8.56 -20.76 -3.33
CA ASP A 661 7.80 -21.61 -2.42
C ASP A 661 6.94 -22.66 -3.14
N GLY A 662 7.00 -22.71 -4.48
CA GLY A 662 6.22 -23.62 -5.33
C GLY A 662 4.95 -23.01 -5.92
N THR A 663 4.53 -21.81 -5.50
CA THR A 663 3.29 -21.16 -5.97
C THR A 663 3.47 -20.37 -7.26
N CYS A 664 2.39 -20.19 -8.01
CA CYS A 664 2.29 -19.32 -9.19
C CYS A 664 1.56 -18.02 -8.82
N ARG A 665 2.16 -16.87 -9.11
CA ARG A 665 1.68 -15.58 -8.59
C ARG A 665 1.58 -14.52 -9.66
N TYR A 666 0.61 -13.63 -9.47
CA TYR A 666 0.41 -12.45 -10.27
C TYR A 666 0.48 -11.20 -9.37
N ASP A 667 1.39 -10.28 -9.67
CA ASP A 667 1.53 -9.03 -8.91
C ASP A 667 0.68 -7.95 -9.55
N ALA A 668 -0.08 -7.22 -8.73
CA ALA A 668 -0.84 -6.06 -9.17
C ALA A 668 -0.77 -4.93 -8.13
N THR A 669 -0.94 -3.68 -8.57
CA THR A 669 -1.05 -2.52 -7.67
C THR A 669 -2.37 -2.55 -6.91
N ASP A 670 -2.35 -2.20 -5.63
CA ASP A 670 -3.53 -2.20 -4.77
C ASP A 670 -4.38 -0.94 -4.95
N ALA A 671 -5.70 -1.09 -5.11
CA ALA A 671 -6.62 0.03 -5.20
C ALA A 671 -7.90 -0.23 -4.39
N PRO A 672 -8.39 0.74 -3.59
CA PRO A 672 -9.54 0.53 -2.75
C PRO A 672 -10.82 0.64 -3.59
N LEU A 673 -11.79 -0.21 -3.32
CA LEU A 673 -13.13 -0.12 -3.90
C LEU A 673 -14.17 -0.58 -2.88
N THR A 674 -15.18 0.24 -2.62
CA THR A 674 -16.30 -0.15 -1.76
C THR A 674 -17.58 -0.39 -2.53
N HIS A 675 -17.71 0.21 -3.72
CA HIS A 675 -18.87 0.02 -4.57
C HIS A 675 -18.44 -0.06 -6.04
N PHE A 676 -19.12 -0.89 -6.82
CA PHE A 676 -18.82 -1.10 -8.23
C PHE A 676 -20.08 -1.14 -9.08
N ILE A 677 -19.95 -0.82 -10.36
CA ILE A 677 -21.02 -1.00 -11.34
C ILE A 677 -20.73 -2.31 -12.11
N PRO A 678 -21.71 -3.22 -12.29
CA PRO A 678 -21.52 -4.48 -13.01
C PRO A 678 -20.83 -4.32 -14.37
N LYS A 679 -21.22 -3.28 -15.14
CA LYS A 679 -20.65 -2.96 -16.44
C LYS A 679 -19.13 -2.70 -16.40
N GLU A 680 -18.65 -2.00 -15.39
CA GLU A 680 -17.21 -1.70 -15.20
C GLU A 680 -16.42 -2.96 -14.86
N ALA A 681 -17.03 -3.84 -14.08
CA ALA A 681 -16.43 -5.10 -13.63
C ALA A 681 -16.55 -6.22 -14.69
N ASN A 682 -17.05 -5.92 -15.90
CA ASN A 682 -17.23 -6.86 -17.00
C ASN A 682 -17.94 -8.17 -16.58
N VAL A 683 -19.00 -8.07 -15.77
CA VAL A 683 -19.72 -9.22 -15.21
C VAL A 683 -21.23 -9.10 -15.40
N SER A 684 -21.89 -10.20 -15.76
CA SER A 684 -23.34 -10.20 -15.95
C SER A 684 -24.12 -10.19 -14.64
N ILE A 685 -25.34 -9.66 -14.70
CA ILE A 685 -26.27 -9.64 -13.55
C ILE A 685 -26.57 -11.06 -13.06
N GLU A 686 -26.75 -12.03 -13.95
CA GLU A 686 -27.04 -13.42 -13.58
C GLU A 686 -25.89 -14.03 -12.78
N LYS A 687 -24.64 -13.77 -13.19
CA LYS A 687 -23.45 -14.24 -12.49
C LYS A 687 -23.34 -13.57 -11.13
N LEU A 688 -23.57 -12.26 -11.02
CA LEU A 688 -23.58 -11.52 -9.76
C LEU A 688 -24.65 -12.05 -8.79
N LYS A 689 -25.86 -12.30 -9.28
CA LYS A 689 -26.94 -12.93 -8.48
C LYS A 689 -26.52 -14.30 -7.95
N ALA A 690 -25.88 -15.12 -8.78
CA ALA A 690 -25.34 -16.42 -8.36
C ALA A 690 -24.22 -16.29 -7.30
N LEU A 691 -23.47 -15.18 -7.30
CA LEU A 691 -22.44 -14.88 -6.30
C LEU A 691 -23.01 -14.28 -4.99
N GLY A 692 -24.30 -13.93 -4.96
CA GLY A 692 -25.01 -13.41 -3.79
C GLY A 692 -25.37 -11.91 -3.86
N TYR A 693 -25.09 -11.23 -4.97
CA TYR A 693 -25.47 -9.83 -5.17
C TYR A 693 -26.91 -9.74 -5.67
N LEU A 694 -27.84 -9.44 -4.76
CA LEU A 694 -29.28 -9.41 -5.06
C LEU A 694 -29.84 -7.99 -5.15
N LYS A 695 -29.21 -7.04 -4.46
CA LYS A 695 -29.67 -5.67 -4.31
C LYS A 695 -28.53 -4.70 -4.51
N ASP A 696 -28.87 -3.50 -4.97
CA ASP A 696 -27.96 -2.37 -5.03
C ASP A 696 -27.71 -1.77 -3.63
N TYR A 697 -26.81 -0.80 -3.56
CA TYR A 697 -26.42 -0.13 -2.31
C TYR A 697 -27.54 0.71 -1.65
N GLN A 698 -28.64 0.95 -2.38
CA GLN A 698 -29.85 1.62 -1.88
C GLN A 698 -30.93 0.62 -1.44
N GLY A 699 -30.75 -0.67 -1.71
CA GLY A 699 -31.66 -1.74 -1.34
C GLY A 699 -32.67 -2.12 -2.43
N ASN A 700 -32.57 -1.56 -3.64
CA ASN A 700 -33.41 -1.94 -4.78
C ASN A 700 -32.90 -3.26 -5.37
N GLU A 701 -33.78 -4.02 -6.03
CA GLU A 701 -33.39 -5.27 -6.69
C GLU A 701 -32.41 -5.02 -7.84
N LEU A 702 -31.43 -5.92 -8.01
CA LEU A 702 -30.48 -5.85 -9.11
C LEU A 702 -31.15 -6.26 -10.44
N THR A 703 -31.39 -5.29 -11.31
CA THR A 703 -32.05 -5.44 -12.62
C THR A 703 -31.33 -4.73 -13.76
N ASP A 704 -30.43 -3.79 -13.47
CA ASP A 704 -29.71 -2.98 -14.47
C ASP A 704 -28.19 -3.07 -14.25
N GLU A 705 -27.43 -3.15 -15.34
CA GLU A 705 -25.96 -3.25 -15.31
C GLU A 705 -25.25 -1.96 -14.88
N ASN A 706 -25.99 -0.84 -14.81
CA ASN A 706 -25.52 0.47 -14.36
C ASN A 706 -25.86 0.75 -12.87
N GLN A 707 -26.50 -0.19 -12.16
CA GLN A 707 -26.72 -0.07 -10.72
C GLN A 707 -25.40 -0.15 -9.95
N ILE A 708 -25.29 0.63 -8.88
CA ILE A 708 -24.12 0.62 -7.99
C ILE A 708 -24.32 -0.45 -6.92
N LEU A 709 -23.43 -1.43 -6.87
CA LEU A 709 -23.43 -2.51 -5.88
C LEU A 709 -22.41 -2.23 -4.77
N GLU A 710 -22.75 -2.52 -3.52
CA GLU A 710 -21.77 -2.52 -2.42
C GLU A 710 -20.91 -3.79 -2.50
N LEU A 711 -19.59 -3.64 -2.61
CA LEU A 711 -18.65 -4.75 -2.75
C LEU A 711 -18.51 -5.51 -1.43
N ASN A 712 -18.71 -6.83 -1.45
CA ASN A 712 -18.48 -7.65 -0.26
C ASN A 712 -17.01 -7.63 0.15
N VAL A 713 -16.77 -7.71 1.47
CA VAL A 713 -15.45 -7.48 2.09
C VAL A 713 -14.29 -8.34 1.54
N GLN A 714 -14.55 -9.57 1.08
CA GLN A 714 -13.52 -10.47 0.53
C GLN A 714 -13.66 -10.68 -0.98
N ASP A 715 -14.53 -9.92 -1.65
CA ASP A 715 -14.64 -9.94 -3.10
C ASP A 715 -13.65 -8.95 -3.72
N ILE A 716 -13.06 -9.34 -4.86
CA ILE A 716 -12.07 -8.55 -5.58
C ILE A 716 -12.38 -8.48 -7.07
N ILE A 717 -12.01 -7.37 -7.69
CA ILE A 717 -12.04 -7.15 -9.14
C ILE A 717 -10.59 -7.02 -9.60
N ILE A 718 -10.19 -7.82 -10.57
CA ILE A 718 -8.77 -7.97 -10.94
C ILE A 718 -8.48 -7.45 -12.35
N PRO A 719 -7.21 -7.16 -12.69
CA PRO A 719 -6.85 -6.82 -14.07
C PRO A 719 -7.22 -7.94 -15.05
N LYS A 720 -7.65 -7.58 -16.26
CA LYS A 720 -7.91 -8.53 -17.36
C LYS A 720 -6.72 -9.43 -17.65
N ASP A 721 -5.50 -8.88 -17.61
CA ASP A 721 -4.26 -9.66 -17.79
C ASP A 721 -4.09 -10.74 -16.71
N ALA A 722 -4.61 -10.52 -15.50
CA ALA A 722 -4.59 -11.50 -14.42
C ALA A 722 -5.56 -12.65 -14.67
N ILE A 723 -6.73 -12.38 -15.28
CA ILE A 723 -7.72 -13.39 -15.68
C ILE A 723 -7.08 -14.41 -16.62
N THR A 724 -6.43 -13.94 -17.69
CA THR A 724 -5.72 -14.79 -18.64
C THR A 724 -4.65 -15.65 -17.96
N TYR A 725 -3.85 -15.05 -17.06
CA TYR A 725 -2.81 -15.78 -16.35
C TYR A 725 -3.39 -16.84 -15.39
N LEU A 726 -4.37 -16.49 -14.56
CA LEU A 726 -4.99 -17.40 -13.60
C LEU A 726 -5.77 -18.52 -14.30
N TYR A 727 -6.36 -18.25 -15.47
CA TYR A 727 -6.96 -19.29 -16.31
C TYR A 727 -5.92 -20.34 -16.72
N ARG A 728 -4.72 -19.94 -17.16
CA ARG A 728 -3.61 -20.87 -17.45
C ARG A 728 -3.16 -21.65 -16.21
N VAL A 729 -3.11 -20.99 -15.04
CA VAL A 729 -2.83 -21.67 -13.77
C VAL A 729 -3.92 -22.71 -13.46
N SER A 730 -5.20 -22.43 -13.72
CA SER A 730 -6.29 -23.40 -13.52
C SER A 730 -6.10 -24.67 -14.37
N LYS A 731 -5.66 -24.52 -15.63
CA LYS A 731 -5.35 -25.64 -16.53
C LYS A 731 -4.15 -26.45 -16.06
N PHE A 732 -3.14 -25.78 -15.53
CA PHE A 732 -2.03 -26.45 -14.88
C PHE A 732 -2.50 -27.28 -13.68
N ILE A 733 -3.35 -26.74 -12.80
CA ILE A 733 -3.86 -27.43 -11.62
C ILE A 733 -4.73 -28.64 -12.00
N ASP A 734 -5.61 -28.49 -12.98
CA ASP A 734 -6.43 -29.60 -13.48
C ASP A 734 -5.54 -30.72 -14.08
N GLY A 735 -4.57 -30.35 -14.91
CA GLY A 735 -3.59 -31.31 -15.47
C GLY A 735 -2.74 -31.98 -14.39
N GLU A 736 -2.38 -31.26 -13.32
CA GLU A 736 -1.67 -31.78 -12.18
C GLU A 736 -2.51 -32.79 -11.39
N LEU A 737 -3.77 -32.46 -11.09
CA LEU A 737 -4.72 -33.35 -10.41
C LEU A 737 -4.90 -34.65 -11.20
N GLU A 738 -5.15 -34.57 -12.50
CA GLU A 738 -5.38 -35.74 -13.34
C GLU A 738 -4.12 -36.58 -13.57
N LYS A 739 -3.03 -35.94 -14.01
CA LYS A 739 -1.86 -36.64 -14.54
C LYS A 739 -0.82 -36.99 -13.48
N VAL A 740 -0.71 -36.19 -12.42
CA VAL A 740 0.29 -36.42 -11.36
C VAL A 740 -0.36 -37.12 -10.16
N TYR A 741 -1.57 -36.72 -9.79
CA TYR A 741 -2.25 -37.23 -8.60
C TYR A 741 -3.31 -38.31 -8.89
N GLY A 742 -3.74 -38.49 -10.14
CA GLY A 742 -4.78 -39.46 -10.50
C GLY A 742 -6.16 -39.12 -9.93
N LEU A 743 -6.41 -37.82 -9.72
CA LEU A 743 -7.66 -37.26 -9.21
C LEU A 743 -8.47 -36.61 -10.34
N LYS A 744 -9.73 -36.28 -10.05
CA LYS A 744 -10.56 -35.51 -11.00
C LYS A 744 -10.10 -34.06 -11.05
N SER A 745 -10.18 -33.44 -12.23
CA SER A 745 -10.03 -32.00 -12.41
C SER A 745 -10.99 -31.21 -11.51
N TYR A 746 -10.53 -30.08 -10.99
CA TYR A 746 -11.25 -29.26 -10.02
C TYR A 746 -11.94 -28.07 -10.70
N TYR A 747 -11.19 -27.30 -11.50
CA TYR A 747 -11.66 -26.03 -12.04
C TYR A 747 -12.56 -26.25 -13.27
N ASN A 748 -12.12 -27.05 -14.24
CA ASN A 748 -12.87 -27.37 -15.46
C ASN A 748 -13.41 -26.13 -16.21
N LEU A 749 -12.67 -25.02 -16.19
CA LEU A 749 -13.09 -23.76 -16.84
C LEU A 749 -13.05 -23.90 -18.36
N GLU A 750 -14.02 -23.38 -19.09
CA GLU A 750 -14.02 -23.44 -20.57
C GLU A 750 -13.45 -22.15 -21.18
N LYS A 751 -13.71 -21.02 -20.52
CA LYS A 751 -13.30 -19.68 -20.94
C LYS A 751 -12.58 -18.95 -19.80
N GLU A 752 -11.88 -17.87 -20.13
CA GLU A 752 -11.11 -17.12 -19.13
C GLU A 752 -12.04 -16.46 -18.10
N GLU A 753 -13.23 -16.01 -18.52
CA GLU A 753 -14.23 -15.37 -17.66
C GLU A 753 -14.84 -16.32 -16.62
N ASP A 754 -14.73 -17.64 -16.83
CA ASP A 754 -15.23 -18.64 -15.86
C ASP A 754 -14.44 -18.64 -14.54
N ILE A 755 -13.30 -17.93 -14.50
CA ILE A 755 -12.54 -17.68 -13.28
C ILE A 755 -13.35 -16.84 -12.26
N ILE A 756 -14.38 -16.11 -12.70
CA ILE A 756 -15.28 -15.37 -11.83
C ILE A 756 -16.02 -16.36 -10.90
N GLY A 757 -15.89 -16.11 -9.60
CA GLY A 757 -16.37 -16.95 -8.50
C GLY A 757 -15.31 -17.85 -7.87
N GLN A 758 -14.12 -17.96 -8.49
CA GLN A 758 -13.02 -18.75 -7.93
C GLN A 758 -12.33 -18.03 -6.77
N LEU A 759 -11.83 -18.82 -5.82
CA LEU A 759 -11.10 -18.33 -4.66
C LEU A 759 -9.62 -18.14 -4.97
N VAL A 760 -9.08 -17.03 -4.50
CA VAL A 760 -7.66 -16.67 -4.56
C VAL A 760 -7.12 -16.40 -3.17
N VAL A 761 -5.80 -16.43 -3.04
CA VAL A 761 -5.06 -15.90 -1.89
C VAL A 761 -4.41 -14.61 -2.32
N GLY A 762 -4.78 -13.50 -1.69
CA GLY A 762 -4.01 -12.27 -1.72
C GLY A 762 -2.87 -12.34 -0.72
N LEU A 763 -1.66 -11.96 -1.11
CA LEU A 763 -0.48 -11.99 -0.24
C LEU A 763 0.41 -10.78 -0.50
N ALA A 764 0.59 -9.98 0.55
CA ALA A 764 1.44 -8.80 0.51
C ALA A 764 2.92 -9.18 0.63
N PRO A 765 3.84 -8.43 -0.03
CA PRO A 765 5.26 -8.53 0.26
C PRO A 765 5.57 -8.30 1.75
N HIS A 766 6.63 -8.93 2.23
CA HIS A 766 7.10 -8.92 3.61
C HIS A 766 6.12 -9.46 4.67
N THR A 767 5.01 -10.07 4.25
CA THR A 767 4.05 -10.74 5.13
C THR A 767 4.16 -12.26 5.01
N SER A 768 3.51 -12.99 5.92
CA SER A 768 3.45 -14.46 5.89
C SER A 768 2.05 -15.03 6.06
N ALA A 769 1.04 -14.15 6.11
CA ALA A 769 -0.38 -14.50 6.19
C ALA A 769 -1.07 -14.06 4.90
N GLY A 770 -1.57 -15.03 4.13
CA GLY A 770 -2.39 -14.75 2.95
C GLY A 770 -3.86 -14.56 3.35
N THR A 771 -4.60 -13.71 2.64
CA THR A 771 -6.03 -13.52 2.86
C THR A 771 -6.80 -14.11 1.70
N ILE A 772 -7.78 -14.96 2.00
CA ILE A 772 -8.64 -15.55 0.96
C ILE A 772 -9.58 -14.48 0.42
N GLY A 773 -9.65 -14.36 -0.89
CA GLY A 773 -10.61 -13.53 -1.60
C GLY A 773 -11.32 -14.31 -2.69
N ARG A 774 -12.37 -13.72 -3.28
CA ARG A 774 -13.14 -14.29 -4.39
C ARG A 774 -13.17 -13.30 -5.55
N ILE A 775 -12.87 -13.76 -6.76
CA ILE A 775 -12.92 -12.92 -7.95
C ILE A 775 -14.40 -12.72 -8.33
N VAL A 776 -14.83 -11.46 -8.48
CA VAL A 776 -16.22 -11.13 -8.87
C VAL A 776 -16.33 -10.38 -10.20
N GLY A 777 -15.21 -9.94 -10.76
CA GLY A 777 -15.16 -9.26 -12.05
C GLY A 777 -13.73 -8.90 -12.45
N PHE A 778 -13.59 -8.19 -13.55
CA PHE A 778 -12.31 -7.69 -14.04
C PHE A 778 -12.43 -6.36 -14.79
N THR A 779 -11.31 -5.64 -14.86
CA THR A 779 -11.18 -4.31 -15.50
C THR A 779 -9.97 -4.28 -16.43
N ASP A 780 -9.91 -3.31 -17.34
CA ASP A 780 -8.74 -3.08 -18.21
C ASP A 780 -7.59 -2.35 -17.49
N THR A 781 -7.79 -1.97 -16.23
CA THR A 781 -6.79 -1.33 -15.36
C THR A 781 -5.67 -2.29 -14.97
N LYS A 782 -4.60 -1.74 -14.38
CA LYS A 782 -3.47 -2.52 -13.84
C LYS A 782 -3.52 -2.64 -12.31
N VAL A 783 -4.70 -2.49 -11.72
CA VAL A 783 -4.90 -2.54 -10.26
C VAL A 783 -5.80 -3.71 -9.86
N VAL A 784 -5.58 -4.26 -8.68
CA VAL A 784 -6.56 -5.12 -8.01
C VAL A 784 -7.42 -4.21 -7.15
N TYR A 785 -8.69 -4.09 -7.53
CA TYR A 785 -9.71 -3.43 -6.75
C TYR A 785 -10.22 -4.38 -5.68
N ALA A 786 -10.13 -3.97 -4.41
CA ALA A 786 -10.73 -4.71 -3.31
C ALA A 786 -11.28 -3.80 -2.23
N HIS A 787 -12.15 -4.36 -1.40
CA HIS A 787 -12.62 -3.68 -0.20
C HIS A 787 -11.42 -3.22 0.67
N PRO A 788 -11.38 -1.99 1.21
CA PRO A 788 -10.26 -1.50 2.02
C PRO A 788 -9.86 -2.45 3.16
N TYR A 789 -10.82 -3.14 3.78
CA TYR A 789 -10.53 -4.19 4.78
C TYR A 789 -9.70 -5.36 4.22
N PHE A 790 -9.86 -5.74 2.96
CA PHE A 790 -9.06 -6.77 2.30
C PHE A 790 -7.59 -6.33 2.13
N HIS A 791 -7.34 -5.07 1.77
CA HIS A 791 -5.98 -4.53 1.72
C HIS A 791 -5.39 -4.38 3.14
N ALA A 792 -6.16 -3.81 4.08
CA ALA A 792 -5.74 -3.67 5.47
C ALA A 792 -5.42 -5.01 6.16
N ALA A 793 -6.20 -6.07 5.89
CA ALA A 793 -5.97 -7.41 6.42
C ALA A 793 -4.61 -8.00 5.99
N LYS A 794 -4.07 -7.52 4.87
CA LYS A 794 -2.76 -7.91 4.34
C LYS A 794 -1.65 -6.95 4.74
N ARG A 795 -1.90 -6.07 5.72
CA ARG A 795 -0.94 -5.05 6.21
C ARG A 795 -0.51 -4.08 5.11
N ARG A 796 -1.47 -3.71 4.26
CA ARG A 796 -1.30 -2.78 3.13
C ARG A 796 -2.28 -1.64 3.21
N ASN A 797 -1.83 -0.50 2.73
CA ASN A 797 -2.61 0.67 2.42
C ASN A 797 -2.52 0.96 0.92
N CYS A 798 -3.43 1.74 0.39
CA CYS A 798 -3.46 2.01 -1.05
C CYS A 798 -2.59 3.22 -1.40
N ASP A 799 -1.35 3.26 -0.90
CA ASP A 799 -0.41 4.36 -1.17
C ASP A 799 0.48 4.09 -2.39
N GLY A 800 0.13 3.07 -3.19
CA GLY A 800 0.93 2.58 -4.32
C GLY A 800 1.73 1.31 -4.02
N ASP A 801 1.28 0.52 -3.04
CA ASP A 801 1.77 -0.83 -2.79
C ASP A 801 1.24 -1.85 -3.81
N GLU A 802 1.84 -3.03 -3.78
CA GLU A 802 1.51 -4.14 -4.70
C GLU A 802 1.29 -5.42 -3.89
N ASP A 803 0.25 -6.16 -4.25
CA ASP A 803 -0.06 -7.48 -3.72
C ASP A 803 0.12 -8.56 -4.79
N ALA A 804 0.43 -9.78 -4.32
CA ALA A 804 0.35 -10.97 -5.16
C ALA A 804 -1.01 -11.64 -5.00
N ILE A 805 -1.61 -12.06 -6.11
CA ILE A 805 -2.76 -12.96 -6.14
C ILE A 805 -2.36 -14.32 -6.72
N MET A 806 -2.87 -15.39 -6.11
CA MET A 806 -2.66 -16.77 -6.55
C MET A 806 -3.93 -17.59 -6.34
N LEU A 807 -4.20 -18.58 -7.19
CA LEU A 807 -5.36 -19.46 -7.00
C LEU A 807 -5.23 -20.23 -5.68
N LEU A 808 -6.34 -20.36 -4.94
CA LEU A 808 -6.32 -21.06 -3.64
C LEU A 808 -5.84 -22.50 -3.79
N MET A 809 -6.28 -23.23 -4.81
CA MET A 809 -5.88 -24.62 -5.03
C MET A 809 -4.38 -24.75 -5.35
N ASP A 810 -3.80 -23.77 -6.05
CA ASP A 810 -2.36 -23.73 -6.30
C ASP A 810 -1.57 -23.56 -5.00
N ALA A 811 -1.99 -22.63 -4.15
CA ALA A 811 -1.39 -22.45 -2.83
C ALA A 811 -1.50 -23.72 -1.95
N LEU A 812 -2.56 -24.52 -2.08
CA LEU A 812 -2.74 -25.74 -1.30
C LEU A 812 -1.92 -26.92 -1.82
N LEU A 813 -1.83 -27.10 -3.14
CA LEU A 813 -1.15 -28.25 -3.76
C LEU A 813 0.36 -28.05 -3.93
N ASN A 814 0.79 -26.82 -4.21
CA ASN A 814 2.15 -26.56 -4.67
C ASN A 814 3.04 -25.87 -3.65
N PHE A 815 2.47 -25.22 -2.64
CA PHE A 815 3.25 -24.67 -1.55
C PHE A 815 3.92 -25.77 -0.70
N SER A 816 5.17 -25.53 -0.32
CA SER A 816 5.82 -26.32 0.73
C SER A 816 6.85 -25.51 1.51
N LYS A 817 6.82 -25.62 2.84
CA LYS A 817 7.86 -25.05 3.72
C LYS A 817 9.25 -25.61 3.40
N TYR A 818 9.34 -26.81 2.82
CA TYR A 818 10.59 -27.42 2.43
C TYR A 818 11.25 -26.79 1.19
N TYR A 819 10.53 -25.92 0.45
CA TYR A 819 11.09 -25.16 -0.66
C TYR A 819 11.62 -23.79 -0.24
N LEU A 820 11.18 -23.29 0.93
CA LEU A 820 11.57 -21.97 1.40
C LEU A 820 13.10 -21.88 1.59
N PRO A 821 13.74 -20.78 1.15
CA PRO A 821 15.15 -20.55 1.36
C PRO A 821 15.54 -20.63 2.84
N GLN A 822 16.69 -21.24 3.15
CA GLN A 822 17.19 -21.35 4.52
C GLN A 822 17.66 -20.01 5.10
N LYS A 823 18.05 -19.06 4.24
CA LYS A 823 18.57 -17.75 4.67
C LYS A 823 17.47 -16.90 5.33
N ARG A 824 17.87 -16.03 6.26
CA ARG A 824 17.00 -14.99 6.86
C ARG A 824 16.27 -14.20 5.76
N GLY A 825 14.97 -13.97 5.92
CA GLY A 825 14.14 -13.37 4.87
C GLY A 825 13.48 -14.40 3.94
N GLY A 826 13.79 -15.69 4.07
CA GLY A 826 13.34 -16.74 3.17
C GLY A 826 11.87 -17.13 3.31
N GLN A 827 11.29 -16.93 4.49
CA GLN A 827 9.88 -17.20 4.79
C GLN A 827 9.00 -15.96 4.62
N MET A 828 9.60 -14.78 4.38
CA MET A 828 8.84 -13.61 3.91
C MET A 828 8.18 -13.93 2.57
N ASP A 829 7.01 -13.34 2.37
CA ASP A 829 6.20 -13.49 1.17
C ASP A 829 5.71 -14.93 0.97
N ALA A 830 5.68 -15.80 1.98
CA ALA A 830 5.15 -17.16 1.87
C ALA A 830 3.78 -17.25 2.58
N PRO A 831 2.76 -17.91 1.99
CA PRO A 831 1.47 -18.08 2.64
C PRO A 831 1.54 -19.15 3.75
N LEU A 832 2.21 -18.85 4.86
CA LEU A 832 2.40 -19.78 5.99
C LEU A 832 1.09 -20.06 6.74
N VAL A 833 0.16 -19.10 6.69
CA VAL A 833 -1.19 -19.18 7.23
C VAL A 833 -2.15 -18.46 6.28
N LEU A 834 -3.42 -18.88 6.27
CA LEU A 834 -4.47 -18.28 5.46
C LEU A 834 -5.59 -17.73 6.35
N THR A 835 -5.86 -16.44 6.22
CA THR A 835 -7.01 -15.76 6.83
C THR A 835 -8.24 -16.06 5.98
N THR A 836 -9.21 -16.76 6.57
CA THR A 836 -10.44 -17.17 5.88
C THR A 836 -11.59 -16.17 6.05
N ARG A 837 -11.55 -15.35 7.10
CA ARG A 837 -12.55 -14.34 7.43
C ARG A 837 -11.87 -13.07 7.89
N ILE A 838 -12.32 -11.93 7.39
CA ILE A 838 -11.81 -10.63 7.81
C ILE A 838 -12.65 -10.09 8.97
N ASP A 839 -11.99 -9.76 10.08
CA ASP A 839 -12.56 -8.98 11.16
C ASP A 839 -11.93 -7.58 11.14
N PRO A 840 -12.68 -6.52 10.83
CA PRO A 840 -12.14 -5.16 10.81
C PRO A 840 -11.51 -4.69 12.13
N ARG A 841 -11.74 -5.37 13.26
CA ARG A 841 -11.07 -5.08 14.54
C ARG A 841 -9.62 -5.53 14.59
N GLU A 842 -9.26 -6.51 13.77
CA GLU A 842 -7.96 -7.21 13.77
C GLU A 842 -7.12 -6.91 12.51
N VAL A 843 -7.56 -5.95 11.69
CA VAL A 843 -6.80 -5.47 10.53
C VAL A 843 -6.05 -4.17 10.86
N ASP A 844 -5.23 -3.70 9.92
CA ASP A 844 -4.51 -2.44 10.07
C ASP A 844 -5.45 -1.27 10.39
N LYS A 845 -5.04 -0.43 11.36
CA LYS A 845 -5.86 0.63 11.95
C LYS A 845 -6.08 1.81 11.03
N GLU A 846 -5.29 1.97 9.98
CA GLU A 846 -5.49 3.06 9.01
C GLU A 846 -6.91 3.01 8.41
N VAL A 847 -7.46 1.82 8.19
CA VAL A 847 -8.81 1.67 7.64
C VAL A 847 -9.89 2.14 8.63
N HIS A 848 -9.60 2.16 9.93
CA HIS A 848 -10.53 2.65 10.95
C HIS A 848 -10.81 4.14 10.80
N ASN A 849 -9.88 4.86 10.16
CA ASN A 849 -10.01 6.30 9.92
C ASN A 849 -10.83 6.65 8.68
N MET A 850 -11.12 5.69 7.82
CA MET A 850 -11.89 5.93 6.59
C MET A 850 -13.29 6.46 6.91
N ASP A 851 -13.63 7.60 6.31
CA ASP A 851 -14.98 8.18 6.36
C ASP A 851 -15.97 7.38 5.51
N ILE A 852 -17.19 7.23 6.03
CA ILE A 852 -18.22 6.32 5.51
C ILE A 852 -19.59 6.99 5.38
N CYS A 853 -19.63 8.32 5.45
CA CYS A 853 -20.83 9.14 5.30
C CYS A 853 -21.12 9.46 3.82
N SER A 854 -22.38 9.79 3.52
CA SER A 854 -22.80 10.22 2.18
C SER A 854 -22.58 11.72 1.91
N LYS A 855 -22.49 12.54 2.96
CA LYS A 855 -22.17 13.97 2.87
C LYS A 855 -21.42 14.41 4.12
N TYR A 856 -20.53 15.39 3.99
CA TYR A 856 -19.94 16.06 5.15
C TYR A 856 -20.90 17.10 5.73
N SER A 857 -20.75 17.42 7.00
CA SER A 857 -21.57 18.42 7.69
C SER A 857 -21.12 19.86 7.41
N LEU A 858 -22.02 20.83 7.56
CA LEU A 858 -21.65 22.25 7.47
C LEU A 858 -20.54 22.64 8.48
N GLU A 859 -20.62 22.10 9.72
CA GLU A 859 -19.61 22.29 10.76
C GLU A 859 -18.20 21.88 10.31
N PHE A 860 -18.09 20.85 9.48
CA PHE A 860 -16.80 20.39 8.95
C PHE A 860 -16.18 21.44 8.02
N TYR A 861 -16.95 21.97 7.06
CA TYR A 861 -16.46 22.99 6.13
C TYR A 861 -16.08 24.29 6.87
N GLU A 862 -16.92 24.76 7.80
CA GLU A 862 -16.63 25.93 8.64
C GLU A 862 -15.37 25.72 9.52
N SER A 863 -15.15 24.51 9.99
CA SER A 863 -13.97 24.15 10.79
C SER A 863 -12.69 24.08 9.96
N SER A 864 -12.80 23.71 8.68
CA SER A 864 -11.66 23.68 7.75
C SER A 864 -11.02 25.07 7.58
N LEU A 865 -11.83 26.14 7.55
CA LEU A 865 -11.38 27.53 7.48
C LEU A 865 -10.56 27.96 8.71
N LYS A 866 -10.80 27.31 9.86
CA LYS A 866 -10.13 27.61 11.14
C LYS A 866 -8.85 26.80 11.35
N TYR A 867 -8.50 25.92 10.41
CA TYR A 867 -7.39 24.97 10.52
C TYR A 867 -7.50 24.04 11.74
N LEU A 868 -8.72 23.61 12.08
CA LEU A 868 -8.92 22.73 13.23
C LEU A 868 -8.23 21.38 13.03
N HIS A 869 -7.85 20.77 14.14
CA HIS A 869 -7.34 19.41 14.14
C HIS A 869 -8.50 18.46 13.78
N PRO A 870 -8.33 17.49 12.86
CA PRO A 870 -9.44 16.68 12.36
C PRO A 870 -10.15 15.91 13.48
N LYS A 871 -9.42 15.44 14.50
CA LYS A 871 -9.99 14.76 15.68
C LYS A 871 -10.96 15.58 16.54
N GLU A 872 -11.05 16.89 16.33
CA GLU A 872 -12.01 17.75 17.04
C GLU A 872 -13.41 17.70 16.41
N ILE A 873 -13.53 17.19 15.19
CA ILE A 873 -14.77 17.15 14.40
C ILE A 873 -15.31 15.72 14.38
N LYS A 874 -16.64 15.60 14.41
CA LYS A 874 -17.32 14.31 14.36
C LYS A 874 -17.77 14.00 12.93
N ILE A 875 -16.98 13.22 12.21
CA ILE A 875 -17.38 12.55 10.98
C ILE A 875 -17.48 11.05 11.26
N GLU A 876 -18.51 10.40 10.70
CA GLU A 876 -18.67 8.96 10.85
C GLU A 876 -17.55 8.23 10.09
N ARG A 877 -16.82 7.39 10.81
CA ARG A 877 -15.72 6.56 10.31
C ARG A 877 -15.96 5.09 10.60
N VAL A 878 -15.18 4.22 9.97
CA VAL A 878 -15.18 2.76 10.25
C VAL A 878 -15.02 2.46 11.74
N GLU A 879 -14.16 3.20 12.46
CA GLU A 879 -13.96 3.05 13.92
C GLU A 879 -15.28 3.10 14.71
N ASN A 880 -16.26 3.88 14.25
CA ASN A 880 -17.54 4.06 14.92
C ASN A 880 -18.49 2.87 14.78
N ARG A 881 -18.24 1.95 13.83
CA ARG A 881 -19.06 0.76 13.60
C ARG A 881 -18.39 -0.54 14.07
N LEU A 882 -17.14 -0.49 14.51
CA LEU A 882 -16.41 -1.68 14.98
C LEU A 882 -17.19 -2.43 16.07
N GLY A 883 -17.32 -3.75 15.93
CA GLY A 883 -18.07 -4.60 16.86
C GLY A 883 -19.58 -4.66 16.61
N THR A 884 -20.08 -4.01 15.55
CA THR A 884 -21.47 -4.11 15.09
C THR A 884 -21.54 -4.81 13.73
N ASP A 885 -22.69 -5.37 13.35
CA ASP A 885 -22.88 -5.99 12.04
C ASP A 885 -22.77 -4.96 10.89
N GLY A 886 -23.12 -3.70 11.16
CA GLY A 886 -23.03 -2.59 10.21
C GLY A 886 -21.61 -2.17 9.82
N VAL A 887 -20.57 -2.83 10.35
CA VAL A 887 -19.18 -2.61 9.91
C VAL A 887 -18.92 -3.22 8.53
N TYR A 888 -19.67 -4.26 8.15
CA TYR A 888 -19.46 -5.04 6.91
C TYR A 888 -20.28 -4.54 5.71
N SER A 889 -21.25 -3.66 5.94
CA SER A 889 -22.20 -3.20 4.92
C SER A 889 -22.78 -1.83 5.27
N GLY A 890 -23.42 -1.18 4.30
CA GLY A 890 -23.98 0.16 4.45
C GLY A 890 -22.92 1.24 4.53
N LEU A 891 -21.72 1.01 4.00
CA LEU A 891 -20.74 2.07 3.80
C LEU A 891 -21.25 3.02 2.72
N LYS A 892 -20.93 4.30 2.83
CA LYS A 892 -21.28 5.31 1.80
C LYS A 892 -20.03 6.03 1.31
N PHE A 893 -20.25 6.90 0.34
CA PHE A 893 -19.26 7.75 -0.31
C PHE A 893 -19.93 9.09 -0.63
N THR A 894 -19.13 10.15 -0.75
CA THR A 894 -19.64 11.51 -1.01
C THR A 894 -19.67 11.87 -2.48
N HIS A 895 -18.81 11.26 -3.31
CA HIS A 895 -18.71 11.52 -4.75
C HIS A 895 -18.87 10.24 -5.55
N ASN A 896 -19.55 10.29 -6.69
CA ASN A 896 -19.57 9.17 -7.61
C ASN A 896 -18.48 9.34 -8.68
N THR A 897 -18.20 8.27 -9.41
CA THR A 897 -17.44 8.29 -10.67
C THR A 897 -18.21 7.47 -11.69
N SER A 898 -18.27 7.91 -12.95
CA SER A 898 -19.02 7.18 -13.99
C SER A 898 -18.34 5.88 -14.41
N ASP A 899 -17.01 5.80 -14.29
CA ASP A 899 -16.20 4.60 -14.48
C ASP A 899 -15.03 4.59 -13.48
N VAL A 900 -14.58 3.41 -13.08
CA VAL A 900 -13.38 3.20 -12.26
C VAL A 900 -12.16 2.81 -13.09
N SER A 901 -12.30 2.67 -14.41
CA SER A 901 -11.26 2.14 -15.31
C SER A 901 -10.45 3.18 -16.06
#